data_AF-A0A8X7WYY1-F1
#
_entry.id   AF-A0A8X7WYY1-F1
#
_cell.length_a   1.000
_cell.length_b   1.000
_cell.length_c   1.000
_cell.angle_alpha   90.00
_cell.angle_beta   90.00
_cell.angle_gamma   90.00
#
_symmetry.space_group_name_H-M   'P 1'
#
loop_
_entity.id
_entity.type
_entity.pdbx_description
1 polymer ?
#
loop_
_entity_poly.entity_id
_entity_poly.type
_entity_poly.pdbx_seq_one_letter_code
_entity_poly.pdbx_strand_id
1 'polypeptide(L)'
;MDIGVLCKALLDAVGPQEEAAGRTEGSSCPVPRRFVTGRRDFGLKKGLYPDRKEKDYGLLGRNTSGEGIDSFWKILLEGKNCTVEIPEERFDLKLWYDPDDNVPGKSRTCRASLIDGFNEFDSKLFGITEAEVERMDPQQKLLLECTYRALEDAGIPMEKASGTSTGVFIGLMNRDYEMILNNVASTINHYNGTGTAMSIAANRISYCFNFTGPSFSIDSACSSSLVALHYACHSIKQGDCEMAICGGVSCILEPRIFVSLSKAKMISPEGVSKPFSIKADGYGRGEGCGIVLLKPLEKKGRIYHSSIKRAVEKEVWSHSNHQTTLDVRSFALNTTNPYGLERLQATVLIGSNNKTLSNDSVEIQISKICLHSSDYFPVSLNALRFGETMYWTKYCNENHQLLCLDFSGIVTTVGSNVTSLKPGDHIISCFPVGAASRVLLPESICYKSQKIPFLKDIPCVSYFILAWEILVNVLPTVRPPRQVGIISSFPQSTLCKIITHGANKCGMHTEIITKRNTEQFINSEALIFLNPTEFSSVRNILSVTTASHIVIVCNSDWTLNLLKMPKSDNEHVHIHVVQLMTVFQKTYLTKHSKSIFKWVKSLKLEKSLLDIPTKVLQPDGHNANEVTQNQRLDSYFMAKTIQLVVLQDDFKRISKIPLFTPYKQLFRRDGVYLVTGGLSGLGFETVKFIAQHGGGYIVILSRSAPTPERQADIADLQNQFGATISNICCDVAIPKDVKQAVSTIKHTYPSATIRGIFHSAVVLHDGLIHTLSKSDFEKVMRPKVAGVLNLHNTTRRCQLDYFVCYSSIASFLGNSAQANYAAANSFLDMFCHYRRRIGLPGQSINWGALNIGLLLNKDKIQQFLEQKGLMILDVPEIHECLEYCLMQSNPQIVASKFHFQNLSKHSLSSNVYLKQRFYSVMAEEIKHLADTSEISQGNSISNLENYVITVLCDICGMDAEEVTNDTSLLAFGIDSMLAMTVQNRMFQDRNVNVPLVKLMDPNTTVSMLVSLLQENPQTEGHSEGEDINNNDETD
;
A
#
# COMPACT_ATOMS: atom_id res chain seq x y z
N MET A 1 -3.93 24.79 1.82
CA MET A 1 -3.30 24.90 0.49
C MET A 1 -3.87 23.79 -0.38
N ASP A 2 -4.36 24.13 -1.56
CA ASP A 2 -5.20 23.28 -2.39
C ASP A 2 -4.36 22.21 -3.15
N ILE A 3 -4.76 20.94 -3.07
CA ILE A 3 -4.16 19.82 -3.84
C ILE A 3 -4.13 20.14 -5.34
N GLY A 4 -5.07 20.97 -5.81
CA GLY A 4 -5.12 21.48 -7.17
C GLY A 4 -3.86 22.26 -7.60
N VAL A 5 -3.21 23.00 -6.69
CA VAL A 5 -1.96 23.74 -7.00
C VAL A 5 -0.81 22.77 -7.23
N LEU A 6 -0.72 21.70 -6.43
CA LEU A 6 0.29 20.65 -6.58
C LEU A 6 0.11 19.88 -7.89
N CYS A 7 -1.12 19.49 -8.21
CA CYS A 7 -1.44 18.79 -9.46
C CYS A 7 -1.20 19.66 -10.70
N LYS A 8 -1.54 20.96 -10.64
CA LYS A 8 -1.31 21.90 -11.75
C LYS A 8 0.18 22.19 -11.96
N ALA A 9 0.96 22.37 -10.89
CA ALA A 9 2.42 22.49 -10.99
C ALA A 9 3.07 21.23 -11.56
N LEU A 10 2.56 20.03 -11.22
CA LEU A 10 3.00 18.77 -11.81
C LEU A 10 2.71 18.69 -13.31
N LEU A 11 1.52 19.12 -13.74
CA LEU A 11 1.14 19.14 -15.16
C LEU A 11 1.93 20.19 -15.96
N ASP A 12 2.12 21.38 -15.41
CA ASP A 12 2.88 22.47 -16.05
C ASP A 12 4.37 22.13 -16.17
N ALA A 13 4.94 21.41 -15.20
CA ALA A 13 6.33 20.93 -15.25
C ALA A 13 6.57 19.84 -16.31
N VAL A 14 5.52 19.13 -16.75
CA VAL A 14 5.60 18.08 -17.78
C VAL A 14 5.60 18.65 -19.21
N GLY A 15 5.12 19.88 -19.39
CA GLY A 15 5.05 20.56 -20.70
C GLY A 15 4.07 19.90 -21.69
N PRO A 16 3.70 20.57 -22.79
CA PRO A 16 2.82 20.00 -23.81
C PRO A 16 3.53 18.85 -24.55
N GLN A 17 2.96 17.64 -24.48
CA GLN A 17 3.38 16.51 -25.33
C GLN A 17 2.63 16.57 -26.67
N GLU A 18 3.37 16.62 -27.78
CA GLU A 18 2.80 16.35 -29.11
C GLU A 18 2.38 14.88 -29.18
N GLU A 19 1.08 14.64 -29.35
CA GLU A 19 0.53 13.34 -29.70
C GLU A 19 1.06 12.89 -31.06
N ALA A 20 1.96 11.91 -31.07
CA ALA A 20 2.34 11.18 -32.28
C ALA A 20 1.22 10.19 -32.65
N ALA A 21 0.16 10.69 -33.28
CA ALA A 21 -0.87 9.88 -33.93
C ALA A 21 -0.33 9.29 -35.25
N GLY A 22 -0.01 7.99 -35.24
CA GLY A 22 0.25 7.23 -36.45
C GLY A 22 -1.06 6.82 -37.13
N ARG A 23 -1.35 7.41 -38.29
CA ARG A 23 -2.46 7.04 -39.17
C ARG A 23 -2.27 5.63 -39.74
N THR A 24 -3.32 4.81 -39.67
CA THR A 24 -3.61 3.79 -40.69
C THR A 24 -5.12 3.77 -40.93
N GLU A 25 -5.53 4.33 -42.06
CA GLU A 25 -6.87 4.25 -42.62
C GLU A 25 -7.17 2.82 -43.09
N GLY A 26 -8.43 2.39 -42.98
CA GLY A 26 -8.88 1.17 -43.66
C GLY A 26 -10.18 0.55 -43.17
N SER A 27 -11.25 0.79 -43.92
CA SER A 27 -12.50 0.00 -44.05
C SER A 27 -13.66 0.26 -43.07
N SER A 28 -14.67 0.89 -43.67
CA SER A 28 -16.05 1.18 -43.31
C SER A 28 -16.97 -0.04 -43.19
N CYS A 29 -17.94 -0.02 -42.26
CA CYS A 29 -19.39 -0.26 -42.48
C CYS A 29 -20.21 -0.28 -41.13
N PRO A 30 -21.55 -0.21 -41.13
CA PRO A 30 -22.29 0.96 -40.65
C PRO A 30 -23.09 0.75 -39.34
N VAL A 31 -23.42 1.86 -38.68
CA VAL A 31 -24.34 1.92 -37.53
C VAL A 31 -25.79 2.03 -38.05
N PRO A 32 -26.73 1.15 -37.66
CA PRO A 32 -28.15 1.40 -37.92
C PRO A 32 -28.74 2.36 -36.87
N ARG A 33 -29.47 3.34 -37.39
CA ARG A 33 -30.28 4.32 -36.66
C ARG A 33 -31.51 3.69 -36.00
N ARG A 34 -31.86 4.24 -34.83
CA ARG A 34 -33.20 4.46 -34.24
C ARG A 34 -34.22 3.32 -34.26
N PHE A 35 -34.62 2.91 -33.04
CA PHE A 35 -36.04 2.86 -32.67
C PHE A 35 -36.29 3.80 -31.49
N VAL A 36 -37.35 4.60 -31.62
CA VAL A 36 -37.90 5.54 -30.64
C VAL A 36 -39.20 4.94 -30.12
N THR A 37 -39.46 5.07 -28.82
CA THR A 37 -40.71 5.47 -28.12
C THR A 37 -40.63 4.94 -26.69
N GLY A 38 -40.83 5.67 -25.60
CA GLY A 38 -41.10 7.08 -25.36
C GLY A 38 -41.24 7.26 -23.84
N ARG A 39 -40.61 8.30 -23.27
CA ARG A 39 -40.96 8.83 -21.94
C ARG A 39 -40.74 10.33 -21.96
N ARG A 40 -41.73 11.03 -21.42
CA ARG A 40 -41.89 12.48 -21.42
C ARG A 40 -40.76 13.17 -20.65
N ASP A 41 -40.40 14.33 -21.17
CA ASP A 41 -39.32 15.21 -20.78
C ASP A 41 -39.39 15.71 -19.33
N PHE A 42 -38.26 15.63 -18.63
CA PHE A 42 -37.76 16.75 -17.81
C PHE A 42 -36.30 16.98 -18.20
N GLY A 43 -36.02 18.18 -18.72
CA GLY A 43 -34.79 18.50 -19.43
C GLY A 43 -33.57 18.64 -18.52
N LEU A 44 -32.56 17.81 -18.76
CA LEU A 44 -31.17 18.03 -18.36
C LEU A 44 -30.30 18.14 -19.61
N LYS A 45 -29.65 19.29 -19.78
CA LYS A 45 -28.64 19.52 -20.82
C LYS A 45 -27.42 18.64 -20.54
N LYS A 46 -27.03 17.83 -21.53
CA LYS A 46 -25.77 17.07 -21.60
C LYS A 46 -24.55 18.00 -21.56
N GLY A 47 -23.60 17.68 -20.69
CA GLY A 47 -22.21 18.17 -20.71
C GLY A 47 -21.24 17.03 -20.40
N LEU A 48 -20.70 16.45 -21.47
CA LEU A 48 -19.56 15.54 -21.65
C LEU A 48 -18.62 15.22 -20.46
N TYR A 49 -18.42 13.91 -20.21
CA TYR A 49 -17.32 13.30 -19.45
C TYR A 49 -15.95 13.44 -20.16
N PRO A 50 -14.84 13.30 -19.41
CA PRO A 50 -14.04 12.08 -19.56
C PRO A 50 -13.69 11.39 -18.23
N ASP A 51 -13.57 10.06 -18.32
CA ASP A 51 -13.25 9.06 -17.29
C ASP A 51 -12.25 9.51 -16.20
N ARG A 52 -12.69 9.42 -14.92
CA ARG A 52 -11.81 9.19 -13.77
C ARG A 52 -12.29 7.98 -12.96
N LYS A 53 -11.44 6.96 -12.90
CA LYS A 53 -11.50 5.89 -11.90
C LYS A 53 -10.92 6.43 -10.59
N GLU A 54 -11.78 6.91 -9.70
CA GLU A 54 -11.48 7.07 -8.28
C GLU A 54 -12.28 6.07 -7.44
N LYS A 55 -11.76 5.80 -6.25
CA LYS A 55 -12.00 4.60 -5.44
C LYS A 55 -13.37 4.65 -4.77
N ASP A 56 -14.01 3.49 -4.60
CA ASP A 56 -15.27 3.32 -3.85
C ASP A 56 -15.11 3.78 -2.38
N TYR A 57 -15.41 5.05 -2.14
CA TYR A 57 -15.86 5.61 -0.87
C TYR A 57 -17.02 6.52 -1.22
N GLY A 58 -18.24 6.08 -0.95
CA GLY A 58 -19.39 6.94 -1.13
C GLY A 58 -19.35 8.02 -0.05
N LEU A 59 -19.18 9.27 -0.43
CA LEU A 59 -19.21 10.42 0.49
C LEU A 59 -20.27 11.36 -0.07
N LEU A 60 -21.43 11.44 0.58
CA LEU A 60 -22.45 12.38 0.14
C LEU A 60 -23.06 13.09 1.33
N GLY A 61 -23.13 14.42 1.21
CA GLY A 61 -23.86 15.26 2.15
C GLY A 61 -24.69 16.32 1.44
N ARG A 62 -25.83 16.66 2.05
CA ARG A 62 -26.68 17.79 1.65
C ARG A 62 -26.15 19.02 2.41
N ASN A 63 -25.73 20.03 1.66
CA ASN A 63 -25.09 21.24 2.20
C ASN A 63 -25.89 22.50 1.83
N THR A 64 -25.51 23.59 2.48
CA THR A 64 -26.28 24.83 2.68
C THR A 64 -26.60 25.68 1.45
N SER A 65 -26.42 25.15 0.22
CA SER A 65 -26.92 25.80 -1.01
C SER A 65 -26.92 24.90 -2.26
N GLY A 66 -27.19 23.59 -2.11
CA GLY A 66 -27.42 22.73 -3.27
C GLY A 66 -27.63 21.24 -2.99
N GLU A 67 -28.31 20.56 -3.93
CA GLU A 67 -28.50 19.11 -3.91
C GLU A 67 -27.20 18.40 -4.32
N GLY A 68 -26.69 17.53 -3.44
CA GLY A 68 -25.61 16.59 -3.75
C GLY A 68 -24.18 17.13 -3.66
N ILE A 69 -23.21 16.21 -3.78
CA ILE A 69 -21.78 16.51 -3.61
C ILE A 69 -21.21 17.44 -4.69
N ASP A 70 -21.74 17.39 -5.91
CA ASP A 70 -21.27 18.22 -7.03
C ASP A 70 -21.55 19.71 -6.78
N SER A 71 -22.74 20.01 -6.25
CA SER A 71 -23.13 21.37 -5.87
C SER A 71 -22.24 21.88 -4.72
N PHE A 72 -21.94 21.03 -3.75
CA PHE A 72 -21.02 21.37 -2.67
C PHE A 72 -19.58 21.59 -3.16
N TRP A 73 -19.10 20.74 -4.06
CA TRP A 73 -17.78 20.87 -4.67
C TRP A 73 -17.64 22.19 -5.44
N LYS A 74 -18.69 22.60 -6.15
CA LYS A 74 -18.74 23.90 -6.84
C LYS A 74 -18.63 25.07 -5.86
N ILE A 75 -19.35 25.03 -4.74
CA ILE A 75 -19.28 26.06 -3.68
C ILE A 75 -17.84 26.19 -3.14
N LEU A 76 -17.17 25.06 -2.89
CA LEU A 76 -15.78 25.06 -2.42
C LEU A 76 -14.82 25.64 -3.46
N LEU A 77 -14.96 25.27 -4.73
CA LEU A 77 -14.13 25.77 -5.83
C LEU A 77 -14.30 27.28 -6.05
N GLU A 78 -15.52 27.79 -5.90
CA GLU A 78 -15.83 29.22 -6.06
C GLU A 78 -15.48 30.04 -4.82
N GLY A 79 -15.13 29.39 -3.70
CA GLY A 79 -14.89 30.07 -2.41
C GLY A 79 -16.13 30.82 -1.91
N LYS A 80 -17.34 30.33 -2.26
CA LYS A 80 -18.60 31.03 -2.00
C LYS A 80 -18.95 30.96 -0.51
N ASN A 81 -19.31 32.11 0.06
CA ASN A 81 -19.89 32.18 1.40
C ASN A 81 -21.39 31.85 1.33
N CYS A 82 -21.81 30.80 2.04
CA CYS A 82 -23.20 30.31 2.07
C CYS A 82 -23.99 30.78 3.29
N THR A 83 -23.48 31.75 4.05
CA THR A 83 -24.18 32.32 5.20
C THR A 83 -25.29 33.25 4.73
N VAL A 84 -26.52 32.93 5.14
CA VAL A 84 -27.75 33.68 4.86
C VAL A 84 -28.33 34.25 6.15
N GLU A 85 -29.31 35.14 6.02
CA GLU A 85 -30.15 35.56 7.14
C GLU A 85 -31.10 34.42 7.52
N ILE A 86 -31.34 34.22 8.81
CA ILE A 86 -32.18 33.14 9.31
C ILE A 86 -33.65 33.45 8.95
N PRO A 87 -34.35 32.57 8.21
CA PRO A 87 -35.73 32.83 7.78
C PRO A 87 -36.73 32.63 8.92
N GLU A 88 -37.88 33.30 8.85
CA GLU A 88 -38.98 33.18 9.83
C GLU A 88 -39.49 31.74 9.97
N GLU A 89 -39.34 30.89 8.94
CA GLU A 89 -39.67 29.46 8.98
C GLU A 89 -38.87 28.68 10.05
N ARG A 90 -37.68 29.16 10.44
CA ARG A 90 -36.90 28.57 11.55
C ARG A 90 -37.36 29.14 12.89
N PHE A 91 -37.24 30.46 13.06
CA PHE A 91 -37.72 31.18 14.24
C PHE A 91 -37.75 32.69 14.00
N ASP A 92 -38.59 33.40 14.76
CA ASP A 92 -38.77 34.85 14.63
C ASP A 92 -37.57 35.64 15.17
N LEU A 93 -36.74 36.17 14.28
CA LEU A 93 -35.58 36.98 14.63
C LEU A 93 -35.91 38.23 15.46
N LYS A 94 -37.11 38.82 15.33
CA LYS A 94 -37.49 40.01 16.12
C LYS A 94 -37.55 39.71 17.62
N LEU A 95 -37.89 38.47 17.97
CA LEU A 95 -37.95 38.01 19.36
C LEU A 95 -36.58 37.61 19.90
N TRP A 96 -35.65 37.16 19.06
CA TRP A 96 -34.43 36.47 19.51
C TRP A 96 -33.12 37.18 19.20
N TYR A 97 -33.09 38.19 18.33
CA TYR A 97 -31.88 38.92 17.95
C TYR A 97 -31.87 40.35 18.52
N ASP A 98 -30.68 40.82 18.93
CA ASP A 98 -30.41 42.23 19.24
C ASP A 98 -28.94 42.53 18.90
N PRO A 99 -28.63 43.65 18.21
CA PRO A 99 -27.25 44.04 17.92
C PRO A 99 -26.44 44.40 19.18
N ASP A 100 -27.08 44.73 20.31
CA ASP A 100 -26.39 44.93 21.59
C ASP A 100 -26.19 43.60 22.33
N ASP A 101 -24.93 43.19 22.43
CA ASP A 101 -24.49 41.96 23.09
C ASP A 101 -24.89 41.87 24.57
N ASN A 102 -25.19 43.00 25.23
CA ASN A 102 -25.47 43.04 26.65
C ASN A 102 -26.95 42.72 26.96
N VAL A 103 -27.85 42.74 25.98
CA VAL A 103 -29.29 42.52 26.20
C VAL A 103 -29.53 41.05 26.57
N PRO A 104 -30.03 40.72 27.78
CA PRO A 104 -30.24 39.34 28.19
C PRO A 104 -31.22 38.59 27.28
N GLY A 105 -30.98 37.30 27.07
CA GLY A 105 -31.88 36.45 26.27
C GLY A 105 -31.82 36.67 24.75
N LYS A 106 -30.96 37.55 24.25
CA LYS A 106 -30.81 37.85 22.82
C LYS A 106 -29.54 37.25 22.22
N SER A 107 -29.63 36.81 20.98
CA SER A 107 -28.50 36.41 20.13
C SER A 107 -27.88 37.63 19.48
N ARG A 108 -26.56 37.59 19.32
CA ARG A 108 -25.76 38.63 18.68
C ARG A 108 -25.63 38.50 17.17
N THR A 109 -26.22 37.47 16.56
CA THR A 109 -26.22 37.27 15.12
C THR A 109 -27.61 36.87 14.62
N CYS A 110 -27.96 37.32 13.42
CA CYS A 110 -29.16 36.93 12.69
C CYS A 110 -28.86 36.00 11.52
N ARG A 111 -27.63 35.47 11.44
CA ARG A 111 -27.11 34.79 10.25
C ARG A 111 -26.62 33.37 10.55
N ALA A 112 -26.85 32.48 9.60
CA ALA A 112 -26.40 31.08 9.66
C ALA A 112 -26.26 30.51 8.25
N SER A 113 -25.57 29.38 8.10
CA SER A 113 -25.58 28.61 6.85
C SER A 113 -26.64 27.52 6.93
N LEU A 114 -27.67 27.56 6.08
CA LEU A 114 -28.89 26.74 6.24
C LEU A 114 -29.11 25.82 5.04
N ILE A 115 -29.73 24.64 5.26
CA ILE A 115 -30.12 23.72 4.19
C ILE A 115 -31.49 24.13 3.62
N ASP A 116 -31.58 24.11 2.29
CA ASP A 116 -32.85 24.26 1.57
C ASP A 116 -33.69 22.98 1.65
N GLY A 117 -34.99 23.12 1.95
CA GLY A 117 -35.92 21.99 2.02
C GLY A 117 -35.64 21.02 3.19
N PHE A 118 -35.16 21.53 4.33
CA PHE A 118 -34.72 20.71 5.49
C PHE A 118 -35.77 19.71 6.01
N ASN A 119 -37.07 19.95 5.78
CA ASN A 119 -38.18 19.12 6.26
C ASN A 119 -38.91 18.35 5.13
N GLU A 120 -38.45 18.49 3.87
CA GLU A 120 -38.97 17.71 2.74
C GLU A 120 -38.57 16.24 2.89
N PHE A 121 -39.47 15.31 2.56
CA PHE A 121 -39.21 13.87 2.70
C PHE A 121 -40.15 13.02 1.82
N ASP A 122 -39.57 12.04 1.12
CA ASP A 122 -40.34 11.05 0.36
C ASP A 122 -40.81 9.89 1.24
N SER A 123 -41.99 10.04 1.83
CA SER A 123 -42.61 9.05 2.71
C SER A 123 -42.87 7.70 2.04
N LYS A 124 -43.19 7.72 0.73
CA LYS A 124 -43.55 6.52 -0.05
C LYS A 124 -42.33 5.66 -0.34
N LEU A 125 -41.19 6.27 -0.64
CA LEU A 125 -39.93 5.56 -0.88
C LEU A 125 -39.51 4.71 0.32
N PHE A 126 -39.64 5.25 1.54
CA PHE A 126 -39.20 4.60 2.78
C PHE A 126 -40.30 3.80 3.49
N GLY A 127 -41.52 3.76 2.94
CA GLY A 127 -42.65 3.04 3.52
C GLY A 127 -43.12 3.60 4.87
N ILE A 128 -42.95 4.92 5.09
CA ILE A 128 -43.33 5.60 6.33
C ILE A 128 -44.66 6.34 6.11
N THR A 129 -45.59 6.28 7.06
CA THR A 129 -46.89 6.95 6.94
C THR A 129 -46.76 8.47 7.11
N GLU A 130 -47.64 9.25 6.47
CA GLU A 130 -47.63 10.72 6.60
C GLU A 130 -47.79 11.18 8.06
N ALA A 131 -48.62 10.49 8.84
CA ALA A 131 -48.82 10.77 10.26
C ALA A 131 -47.54 10.59 11.11
N GLU A 132 -46.67 9.67 10.72
CA GLU A 132 -45.36 9.49 11.36
C GLU A 132 -44.37 10.56 10.89
N VAL A 133 -44.34 10.87 9.58
CA VAL A 133 -43.44 11.88 9.01
C VAL A 133 -43.66 13.26 9.64
N GLU A 134 -44.89 13.64 9.95
CA GLU A 134 -45.19 14.90 10.67
C GLU A 134 -44.51 14.98 12.04
N ARG A 135 -44.25 13.84 12.68
CA ARG A 135 -43.64 13.76 14.01
C ARG A 135 -42.16 13.39 14.00
N MET A 136 -41.59 13.09 12.83
CA MET A 136 -40.17 12.82 12.69
C MET A 136 -39.34 14.09 12.71
N ASP A 137 -38.27 14.08 13.50
CA ASP A 137 -37.23 15.11 13.46
C ASP A 137 -36.66 15.21 12.02
N PRO A 138 -36.58 16.42 11.43
CA PRO A 138 -35.94 16.66 10.14
C PRO A 138 -34.56 15.99 9.99
N GLN A 139 -33.80 15.89 11.08
CA GLN A 139 -32.52 15.19 11.10
C GLN A 139 -32.66 13.70 10.73
N GLN A 140 -33.70 13.01 11.23
CA GLN A 140 -33.97 11.61 10.88
C GLN A 140 -34.37 11.44 9.40
N LYS A 141 -35.13 12.40 8.85
CA LYS A 141 -35.53 12.41 7.43
C LYS A 141 -34.32 12.56 6.51
N LEU A 142 -33.47 13.55 6.79
CA LEU A 142 -32.24 13.80 6.04
C LEU A 142 -31.27 12.61 6.11
N LEU A 143 -31.17 11.94 7.26
CA LEU A 143 -30.35 10.75 7.44
C LEU A 143 -30.79 9.59 6.54
N LEU A 144 -32.11 9.34 6.41
CA LEU A 144 -32.64 8.31 5.53
C LEU A 144 -32.35 8.62 4.04
N GLU A 145 -32.61 9.85 3.61
CA GLU A 145 -32.32 10.29 2.24
C GLU A 145 -30.82 10.22 1.92
N CYS A 146 -29.96 10.70 2.82
CA CYS A 146 -28.51 10.68 2.62
C CYS A 146 -27.97 9.25 2.65
N THR A 147 -28.55 8.35 3.45
CA THR A 147 -28.15 6.93 3.44
C THR A 147 -28.54 6.25 2.12
N TYR A 148 -29.75 6.51 1.60
CA TYR A 148 -30.16 6.02 0.29
C TYR A 148 -29.21 6.47 -0.81
N ARG A 149 -28.91 7.78 -0.85
CA ARG A 149 -27.97 8.35 -1.82
C ARG A 149 -26.54 7.83 -1.66
N ALA A 150 -26.09 7.58 -0.43
CA ALA A 150 -24.76 7.00 -0.19
C ALA A 150 -24.66 5.54 -0.70
N LEU A 151 -25.75 4.78 -0.65
CA LEU A 151 -25.82 3.45 -1.27
C LEU A 151 -25.79 3.55 -2.81
N GLU A 152 -26.52 4.51 -3.39
CA GLU A 152 -26.49 4.77 -4.83
C GLU A 152 -25.08 5.14 -5.32
N ASP A 153 -24.41 6.05 -4.62
CA ASP A 153 -23.04 6.50 -4.93
C ASP A 153 -22.02 5.35 -4.80
N ALA A 154 -22.20 4.48 -3.79
CA ALA A 154 -21.40 3.26 -3.64
C ALA A 154 -21.72 2.17 -4.71
N GLY A 155 -22.73 2.38 -5.56
CA GLY A 155 -23.17 1.40 -6.55
C GLY A 155 -23.76 0.13 -5.92
N ILE A 156 -24.34 0.22 -4.72
CA ILE A 156 -24.94 -0.89 -3.99
C ILE A 156 -26.47 -0.75 -3.99
N PRO A 157 -27.20 -1.62 -4.70
CA PRO A 157 -28.66 -1.63 -4.65
C PRO A 157 -29.18 -1.89 -3.23
N MET A 158 -30.27 -1.22 -2.84
CA MET A 158 -30.90 -1.35 -1.52
C MET A 158 -31.26 -2.82 -1.20
N GLU A 159 -31.73 -3.58 -2.18
CA GLU A 159 -32.09 -4.99 -2.06
C GLU A 159 -30.89 -5.87 -1.75
N LYS A 160 -29.69 -5.46 -2.18
CA LYS A 160 -28.43 -6.16 -1.94
C LYS A 160 -27.82 -5.79 -0.60
N ALA A 161 -28.06 -4.57 -0.12
CA ALA A 161 -27.60 -4.11 1.20
C ALA A 161 -28.49 -4.64 2.33
N SER A 162 -29.78 -4.89 2.05
CA SER A 162 -30.75 -5.46 2.98
C SER A 162 -30.32 -6.84 3.50
N GLY A 163 -30.43 -7.03 4.82
CA GLY A 163 -30.09 -8.27 5.53
C GLY A 163 -28.60 -8.46 5.79
N THR A 164 -27.73 -7.58 5.30
CA THR A 164 -26.28 -7.67 5.53
C THR A 164 -25.91 -7.21 6.94
N SER A 165 -24.77 -7.71 7.44
CA SER A 165 -24.16 -7.24 8.70
C SER A 165 -23.53 -5.85 8.49
N THR A 166 -24.38 -4.85 8.26
CA THR A 166 -23.99 -3.45 8.11
C THR A 166 -24.23 -2.74 9.44
N GLY A 167 -23.19 -2.13 10.01
CA GLY A 167 -23.34 -1.27 11.19
C GLY A 167 -23.79 0.14 10.80
N VAL A 168 -24.39 0.88 11.74
CA VAL A 168 -24.87 2.24 11.57
C VAL A 168 -24.37 3.11 12.74
N PHE A 169 -23.58 4.13 12.44
CA PHE A 169 -22.95 4.99 13.44
C PHE A 169 -23.19 6.46 13.10
N ILE A 170 -24.10 7.12 13.81
CA ILE A 170 -24.51 8.50 13.47
C ILE A 170 -24.11 9.47 14.57
N GLY A 171 -23.37 10.51 14.19
CA GLY A 171 -23.07 11.65 15.03
C GLY A 171 -24.15 12.72 14.97
N LEU A 172 -24.76 13.06 16.10
CA LEU A 172 -25.70 14.17 16.23
C LEU A 172 -25.65 14.72 17.66
N MET A 173 -25.87 16.02 17.81
CA MET A 173 -25.83 16.70 19.11
C MET A 173 -27.04 17.60 19.37
N ASN A 174 -27.69 18.10 18.31
CA ASN A 174 -28.83 19.01 18.46
C ASN A 174 -30.12 18.23 18.70
N ARG A 175 -30.91 18.66 19.69
CA ARG A 175 -32.24 18.13 20.01
C ARG A 175 -33.34 19.18 19.86
N ASP A 176 -33.16 20.09 18.91
CA ASP A 176 -34.03 21.26 18.72
C ASP A 176 -35.48 20.85 18.49
N TYR A 177 -35.73 19.80 17.68
CA TYR A 177 -37.09 19.35 17.38
C TYR A 177 -37.80 18.74 18.59
N GLU A 178 -37.06 18.03 19.45
CA GLU A 178 -37.57 17.51 20.73
C GLU A 178 -38.02 18.66 21.63
N MET A 179 -37.24 19.74 21.71
CA MET A 179 -37.58 20.93 22.49
C MET A 179 -38.83 21.64 21.99
N ILE A 180 -39.02 21.72 20.67
CA ILE A 180 -40.20 22.33 20.05
C ILE A 180 -41.46 21.51 20.36
N LEU A 181 -41.40 20.19 20.18
CA LEU A 181 -42.55 19.29 20.36
C LEU A 181 -42.97 19.13 21.84
N ASN A 182 -42.02 19.17 22.78
CA ASN A 182 -42.31 19.01 24.21
C ASN A 182 -43.06 20.20 24.84
N ASN A 183 -43.20 21.32 24.12
CA ASN A 183 -43.90 22.52 24.62
C ASN A 183 -45.43 22.48 24.40
N VAL A 184 -45.99 21.48 23.70
CA VAL A 184 -47.43 21.43 23.37
C VAL A 184 -48.04 20.05 23.65
N ALA A 185 -48.49 19.84 24.90
CA ALA A 185 -49.04 18.56 25.37
C ALA A 185 -50.22 18.02 24.55
N SER A 186 -51.06 18.90 23.99
CA SER A 186 -52.22 18.52 23.17
C SER A 186 -51.87 17.87 21.83
N THR A 187 -50.60 17.93 21.42
CA THR A 187 -50.12 17.40 20.14
C THR A 187 -49.36 16.08 20.26
N ILE A 188 -49.24 15.53 21.47
CA ILE A 188 -48.51 14.28 21.72
C ILE A 188 -49.30 13.08 21.18
N ASN A 189 -48.65 12.26 20.35
CA ASN A 189 -49.15 10.98 19.88
C ASN A 189 -48.07 9.88 20.04
N HIS A 190 -48.37 8.65 19.61
CA HIS A 190 -47.46 7.50 19.77
C HIS A 190 -46.18 7.59 18.93
N TYR A 191 -46.12 8.48 17.92
CA TYR A 191 -44.90 8.75 17.14
C TYR A 191 -43.98 9.78 17.79
N ASN A 192 -44.41 10.50 18.84
CA ASN A 192 -43.52 11.47 19.51
C ASN A 192 -42.25 10.79 20.04
N GLY A 193 -42.36 9.62 20.65
CA GLY A 193 -41.21 8.90 21.18
C GLY A 193 -40.23 8.46 20.09
N THR A 194 -40.72 7.91 18.97
CA THR A 194 -39.86 7.46 17.87
C THR A 194 -39.41 8.61 16.96
N GLY A 195 -40.12 9.73 16.98
CA GLY A 195 -39.86 10.89 16.13
C GLY A 195 -38.72 11.77 16.62
N THR A 196 -38.43 11.80 17.92
CA THR A 196 -37.42 12.70 18.51
C THR A 196 -36.25 11.98 19.17
N ALA A 197 -36.40 10.71 19.56
CA ALA A 197 -35.36 9.99 20.28
C ALA A 197 -34.06 9.89 19.47
N MET A 198 -32.94 10.29 20.08
CA MET A 198 -31.61 10.25 19.45
C MET A 198 -31.24 8.85 18.94
N SER A 199 -31.52 7.79 19.70
CA SER A 199 -31.23 6.42 19.30
C SER A 199 -31.95 6.01 18.02
N ILE A 200 -33.10 6.62 17.73
CA ILE A 200 -33.88 6.34 16.53
C ILE A 200 -33.24 6.93 15.28
N ALA A 201 -32.37 7.94 15.39
CA ALA A 201 -31.62 8.47 14.26
C ALA A 201 -30.79 7.38 13.55
N ALA A 202 -30.08 6.54 14.32
CA ALA A 202 -29.37 5.37 13.78
C ALA A 202 -30.32 4.17 13.56
N ASN A 203 -31.18 3.85 14.54
CA ASN A 203 -32.01 2.65 14.47
C ASN A 203 -33.03 2.67 13.33
N ARG A 204 -33.52 3.84 12.93
CA ARG A 204 -34.45 3.99 11.81
C ARG A 204 -33.76 3.69 10.48
N ILE A 205 -32.49 4.07 10.31
CA ILE A 205 -31.69 3.63 9.16
C ILE A 205 -31.57 2.09 9.19
N SER A 206 -31.16 1.53 10.32
CA SER A 206 -31.02 0.07 10.46
C SER A 206 -32.32 -0.66 10.15
N TYR A 207 -33.46 -0.13 10.57
CA TYR A 207 -34.79 -0.68 10.30
C TYR A 207 -35.22 -0.54 8.83
N CYS A 208 -35.21 0.68 8.28
CA CYS A 208 -35.69 0.94 6.91
C CYS A 208 -34.86 0.22 5.84
N PHE A 209 -33.55 0.08 6.05
CA PHE A 209 -32.66 -0.62 5.12
C PHE A 209 -32.37 -2.08 5.53
N ASN A 210 -32.95 -2.55 6.63
CA ASN A 210 -32.77 -3.90 7.18
C ASN A 210 -31.29 -4.27 7.40
N PHE A 211 -30.53 -3.35 8.02
CA PHE A 211 -29.14 -3.59 8.42
C PHE A 211 -29.09 -4.28 9.78
N THR A 212 -28.30 -5.35 9.88
CA THR A 212 -28.29 -6.24 11.06
C THR A 212 -27.07 -6.08 11.95
N GLY A 213 -26.18 -5.13 11.64
CA GLY A 213 -24.99 -4.82 12.44
C GLY A 213 -25.25 -3.86 13.62
N PRO A 214 -24.19 -3.42 14.33
CA PRO A 214 -24.31 -2.51 15.46
C PRO A 214 -24.94 -1.17 15.06
N SER A 215 -25.81 -0.59 15.89
CA SER A 215 -26.54 0.64 15.58
C SER A 215 -26.44 1.65 16.72
N PHE A 216 -25.67 2.73 16.52
CA PHE A 216 -25.34 3.71 17.56
C PHE A 216 -25.56 5.15 17.11
N SER A 217 -26.03 5.96 18.05
CA SER A 217 -26.06 7.41 17.96
C SER A 217 -25.06 7.97 18.97
N ILE A 218 -24.20 8.87 18.53
CA ILE A 218 -23.03 9.36 19.29
C ILE A 218 -23.09 10.87 19.40
N ASP A 219 -22.89 11.37 20.62
CA ASP A 219 -22.73 12.79 20.90
C ASP A 219 -21.37 13.02 21.58
N SER A 220 -20.46 13.63 20.85
CA SER A 220 -19.21 14.20 21.33
C SER A 220 -19.09 15.66 20.87
N ALA A 221 -20.21 16.37 20.91
CA ALA A 221 -20.39 17.74 20.42
C ALA A 221 -19.90 17.90 18.97
N CYS A 222 -19.01 18.86 18.72
CA CYS A 222 -18.51 19.19 17.37
C CYS A 222 -17.76 18.04 16.68
N SER A 223 -17.31 17.04 17.44
CA SER A 223 -16.53 15.90 16.92
C SER A 223 -17.38 14.66 16.60
N SER A 224 -18.70 14.71 16.83
CA SER A 224 -19.60 13.55 16.80
C SER A 224 -19.50 12.72 15.53
N SER A 225 -19.42 13.35 14.35
CA SER A 225 -19.30 12.65 13.06
C SER A 225 -17.97 11.90 12.90
N LEU A 226 -16.86 12.46 13.40
CA LEU A 226 -15.56 11.82 13.35
C LEU A 226 -15.42 10.71 14.39
N VAL A 227 -16.05 10.85 15.55
CA VAL A 227 -16.12 9.78 16.55
C VAL A 227 -16.99 8.64 16.04
N ALA A 228 -18.11 8.93 15.38
CA ALA A 228 -18.92 7.93 14.69
C ALA A 228 -18.14 7.17 13.61
N LEU A 229 -17.34 7.88 12.80
CA LEU A 229 -16.42 7.30 11.83
C LEU A 229 -15.36 6.40 12.51
N HIS A 230 -14.83 6.82 13.67
CA HIS A 230 -13.86 6.05 14.44
C HIS A 230 -14.43 4.71 14.89
N TYR A 231 -15.61 4.71 15.51
CA TYR A 231 -16.29 3.49 15.95
C TYR A 231 -16.69 2.59 14.78
N ALA A 232 -17.19 3.17 13.68
CA ALA A 232 -17.50 2.41 12.48
C ALA A 232 -16.27 1.67 11.93
N CYS A 233 -15.12 2.35 11.84
CA CYS A 233 -13.86 1.72 11.46
C CYS A 233 -13.41 0.63 12.43
N HIS A 234 -13.68 0.80 13.73
CA HIS A 234 -13.29 -0.15 14.76
C HIS A 234 -14.14 -1.43 14.71
N SER A 235 -15.46 -1.28 14.62
CA SER A 235 -16.41 -2.40 14.50
C SER A 235 -16.18 -3.22 13.23
N ILE A 236 -15.83 -2.58 12.11
CA ILE A 236 -15.40 -3.29 10.89
C ILE A 236 -14.11 -4.10 11.15
N LYS A 237 -13.13 -3.54 11.87
CA LYS A 237 -11.84 -4.21 12.15
C LYS A 237 -11.98 -5.38 13.13
N GLN A 238 -12.90 -5.27 14.09
CA GLN A 238 -13.17 -6.33 15.07
C GLN A 238 -14.05 -7.44 14.50
N GLY A 239 -14.73 -7.19 13.39
CA GLY A 239 -15.62 -8.17 12.74
C GLY A 239 -17.06 -8.11 13.25
N ASP A 240 -17.44 -7.06 13.97
CA ASP A 240 -18.83 -6.84 14.41
C ASP A 240 -19.76 -6.53 13.23
N CYS A 241 -19.21 -5.99 12.15
CA CYS A 241 -19.93 -5.73 10.89
C CYS A 241 -18.99 -5.83 9.68
N GLU A 242 -19.57 -6.18 8.52
CA GLU A 242 -18.87 -6.30 7.24
C GLU A 242 -18.88 -5.00 6.44
N MET A 243 -19.84 -4.12 6.71
CA MET A 243 -19.95 -2.77 6.16
C MET A 243 -20.41 -1.85 7.29
N ALA A 244 -20.19 -0.55 7.16
CA ALA A 244 -20.74 0.41 8.11
C ALA A 244 -21.19 1.68 7.41
N ILE A 245 -22.41 2.11 7.70
CA ILE A 245 -22.89 3.46 7.44
C ILE A 245 -22.40 4.32 8.61
N CYS A 246 -21.71 5.41 8.32
CA CYS A 246 -21.40 6.38 9.35
C CYS A 246 -21.48 7.81 8.85
N GLY A 247 -21.68 8.77 9.73
CA GLY A 247 -21.88 10.14 9.32
C GLY A 247 -22.31 11.05 10.45
N GLY A 248 -22.86 12.20 10.10
CA GLY A 248 -23.51 13.06 11.07
C GLY A 248 -24.47 14.06 10.46
N VAL A 249 -25.34 14.58 11.31
CA VAL A 249 -26.41 15.51 10.94
C VAL A 249 -26.52 16.62 11.97
N SER A 250 -26.87 17.81 11.49
CA SER A 250 -27.17 18.98 12.31
C SER A 250 -28.21 19.83 11.59
N CYS A 251 -29.38 19.99 12.22
CA CYS A 251 -30.37 21.00 11.86
C CYS A 251 -30.44 22.08 12.95
N ILE A 252 -30.83 23.28 12.56
CA ILE A 252 -30.94 24.46 13.41
C ILE A 252 -32.39 24.89 13.38
N LEU A 253 -33.15 24.54 14.42
CA LEU A 253 -34.59 24.81 14.51
C LEU A 253 -34.95 25.68 15.73
N GLU A 254 -34.10 25.71 16.76
CA GLU A 254 -34.40 26.41 18.02
C GLU A 254 -33.38 27.55 18.31
N PRO A 255 -33.85 28.78 18.64
CA PRO A 255 -32.98 29.94 18.87
C PRO A 255 -32.21 29.92 20.20
N ARG A 256 -32.64 29.17 21.22
CA ARG A 256 -32.01 29.20 22.57
C ARG A 256 -30.52 28.88 22.54
N ILE A 257 -30.09 27.94 21.68
CA ILE A 257 -28.68 27.60 21.53
C ILE A 257 -27.87 28.77 20.94
N PHE A 258 -28.44 29.55 20.01
CA PHE A 258 -27.80 30.79 19.55
C PHE A 258 -27.62 31.80 20.67
N VAL A 259 -28.62 31.97 21.54
CA VAL A 259 -28.56 32.89 22.68
C VAL A 259 -27.43 32.46 23.63
N SER A 260 -27.41 31.20 24.06
CA SER A 260 -26.39 30.67 24.96
C SER A 260 -24.98 30.84 24.40
N LEU A 261 -24.76 30.49 23.13
CA LEU A 261 -23.47 30.63 22.47
C LEU A 261 -23.07 32.09 22.21
N SER A 262 -24.06 32.98 22.02
CA SER A 262 -23.83 34.43 21.91
C SER A 262 -23.35 35.01 23.24
N LYS A 263 -23.94 34.59 24.37
CA LYS A 263 -23.53 35.03 25.71
C LYS A 263 -22.16 34.48 26.12
N ALA A 264 -21.81 33.29 25.64
CA ALA A 264 -20.45 32.76 25.75
C ALA A 264 -19.44 33.42 24.78
N LYS A 265 -19.89 34.35 23.92
CA LYS A 265 -19.09 34.99 22.85
C LYS A 265 -18.39 33.99 21.91
N MET A 266 -18.97 32.80 21.75
CA MET A 266 -18.42 31.75 20.89
C MET A 266 -18.81 31.95 19.41
N ILE A 267 -19.95 32.60 19.15
CA ILE A 267 -20.45 32.88 17.81
C ILE A 267 -19.98 34.25 17.32
N SER A 268 -19.58 34.31 16.05
CA SER A 268 -19.23 35.55 15.34
C SER A 268 -20.48 36.43 15.16
N PRO A 269 -20.42 37.76 15.42
CA PRO A 269 -21.53 38.66 15.14
C PRO A 269 -22.00 38.62 13.67
N GLU A 270 -21.06 38.45 12.74
CA GLU A 270 -21.34 38.32 11.30
C GLU A 270 -21.95 36.95 10.94
N GLY A 271 -21.97 35.99 11.86
CA GLY A 271 -22.43 34.62 11.61
C GLY A 271 -21.52 33.83 10.67
N VAL A 272 -20.27 34.27 10.48
CA VAL A 272 -19.31 33.68 9.54
C VAL A 272 -18.06 33.21 10.29
N SER A 273 -17.60 32.00 9.97
CA SER A 273 -16.31 31.49 10.45
C SER A 273 -15.17 32.06 9.60
N LYS A 274 -14.19 32.70 10.25
CA LYS A 274 -13.02 33.32 9.60
C LYS A 274 -11.72 32.57 9.97
N PRO A 275 -11.56 31.30 9.57
CA PRO A 275 -10.47 30.45 10.06
C PRO A 275 -9.11 31.06 9.72
N PHE A 276 -8.23 31.11 10.71
CA PHE A 276 -6.85 31.62 10.60
C PHE A 276 -6.72 33.11 10.23
N SER A 277 -7.81 33.88 10.32
CA SER A 277 -7.80 35.33 10.08
C SER A 277 -7.48 36.10 11.37
N ILE A 278 -6.76 37.22 11.25
CA ILE A 278 -6.56 38.18 12.35
C ILE A 278 -7.89 38.83 12.80
N LYS A 279 -8.93 38.76 11.96
CA LYS A 279 -10.28 39.27 12.25
C LYS A 279 -11.23 38.18 12.76
N ALA A 280 -10.72 37.04 13.21
CA ALA A 280 -11.55 35.97 13.76
C ALA A 280 -12.15 36.37 15.11
N ASP A 281 -13.48 36.30 15.22
CA ASP A 281 -14.29 36.83 16.32
C ASP A 281 -15.34 35.82 16.83
N GLY A 282 -15.16 34.54 16.47
CA GLY A 282 -16.07 33.43 16.76
C GLY A 282 -16.32 32.57 15.51
N TYR A 283 -17.22 31.60 15.64
CA TYR A 283 -17.62 30.75 14.51
C TYR A 283 -19.06 31.07 14.05
N GLY A 284 -19.36 30.78 12.78
CA GLY A 284 -20.72 30.79 12.23
C GLY A 284 -21.37 29.42 12.33
N ARG A 285 -22.63 29.35 12.77
CA ARG A 285 -23.38 28.08 12.82
C ARG A 285 -23.82 27.66 11.41
N GLY A 286 -23.86 26.35 11.18
CA GLY A 286 -24.29 25.76 9.92
C GLY A 286 -25.09 24.47 10.09
N GLU A 287 -25.99 24.22 9.15
CA GLU A 287 -26.69 22.95 8.96
C GLU A 287 -25.92 22.04 7.99
N GLY A 288 -26.09 20.73 8.14
CA GLY A 288 -25.43 19.75 7.28
C GLY A 288 -25.90 18.33 7.61
N CYS A 289 -26.03 17.49 6.59
CA CYS A 289 -26.15 16.04 6.77
C CYS A 289 -25.16 15.36 5.84
N GLY A 290 -24.29 14.51 6.36
CA GLY A 290 -23.29 13.77 5.57
C GLY A 290 -23.21 12.33 6.01
N ILE A 291 -23.34 11.40 5.05
CA ILE A 291 -23.24 9.96 5.26
C ILE A 291 -22.14 9.38 4.37
N VAL A 292 -21.37 8.45 4.92
CA VAL A 292 -20.38 7.66 4.21
C VAL A 292 -20.63 6.17 4.42
N LEU A 293 -20.46 5.39 3.36
CA LEU A 293 -20.45 3.94 3.43
C LEU A 293 -19.01 3.45 3.50
N LEU A 294 -18.71 2.71 4.57
CA LEU A 294 -17.45 2.04 4.78
C LEU A 294 -17.61 0.56 4.48
N LYS A 295 -16.61 -0.01 3.84
CA LYS A 295 -16.41 -1.44 3.74
C LYS A 295 -14.94 -1.71 4.05
N PRO A 296 -14.56 -2.85 4.64
CA PRO A 296 -13.21 -3.35 4.45
C PRO A 296 -12.87 -3.21 2.98
N LEU A 297 -11.67 -2.76 2.68
CA LEU A 297 -11.21 -2.83 1.31
C LEU A 297 -11.17 -4.31 0.92
N GLU A 298 -12.26 -4.81 0.32
CA GLU A 298 -12.28 -6.05 -0.44
C GLU A 298 -11.18 -5.84 -1.46
N LYS A 299 -10.06 -6.52 -1.22
CA LYS A 299 -8.90 -6.44 -2.09
C LYS A 299 -9.27 -7.09 -3.42
N LYS A 300 -9.95 -6.33 -4.30
CA LYS A 300 -9.67 -6.35 -5.73
C LYS A 300 -8.25 -5.80 -5.94
N GLY A 301 -7.23 -6.52 -5.44
CA GLY A 301 -5.84 -6.11 -5.54
C GLY A 301 -5.38 -5.06 -4.51
N ARG A 302 -5.03 -5.55 -3.32
CA ARG A 302 -3.91 -5.09 -2.45
C ARG A 302 -3.89 -3.67 -1.82
N ILE A 303 -3.78 -3.66 -0.49
CA ILE A 303 -2.90 -2.73 0.25
C ILE A 303 -1.49 -3.34 0.31
N TYR A 304 -0.52 -2.79 -0.40
CA TYR A 304 0.86 -2.96 0.04
C TYR A 304 1.07 -2.09 1.27
N HIS A 305 1.41 -2.71 2.39
CA HIS A 305 2.25 -1.98 3.33
C HIS A 305 3.64 -1.96 2.71
N SER A 306 4.17 -0.77 2.43
CA SER A 306 5.61 -0.60 2.25
C SER A 306 6.28 -1.10 3.53
N SER A 307 6.87 -2.29 3.50
CA SER A 307 7.65 -2.81 4.63
C SER A 307 9.07 -2.32 4.46
N ILE A 308 9.55 -1.51 5.40
CA ILE A 308 10.97 -1.19 5.48
C ILE A 308 11.67 -2.44 6.00
N LYS A 309 12.70 -2.88 5.29
CA LYS A 309 13.57 -3.98 5.73
C LYS A 309 14.99 -3.44 5.77
N ARG A 310 15.78 -3.86 6.76
CA ARG A 310 17.22 -3.64 6.74
C ARG A 310 17.77 -4.29 5.48
N ALA A 311 18.55 -3.55 4.72
CA ALA A 311 19.30 -4.16 3.64
C ALA A 311 20.36 -5.05 4.28
N VAL A 312 20.42 -6.34 3.91
CA VAL A 312 21.27 -7.34 4.56
C VAL A 312 22.72 -6.85 4.57
N GLU A 313 23.34 -6.79 5.74
CA GLU A 313 24.72 -6.33 5.89
C GLU A 313 25.68 -7.18 5.06
N LYS A 314 26.77 -6.55 4.63
CA LYS A 314 27.92 -7.21 4.02
C LYS A 314 28.52 -8.11 5.11
N GLU A 315 28.01 -9.32 5.30
CA GLU A 315 28.78 -10.35 6.01
C GLU A 315 30.09 -10.46 5.23
N VAL A 316 31.15 -10.00 5.89
CA VAL A 316 32.48 -9.80 5.36
C VAL A 316 32.84 -11.00 4.50
N TRP A 317 33.02 -10.76 3.20
CA TRP A 317 33.72 -11.67 2.29
C TRP A 317 35.18 -11.73 2.74
N SER A 318 35.42 -12.33 3.90
CA SER A 318 36.74 -12.67 4.36
C SER A 318 37.25 -13.65 3.32
N HIS A 319 38.25 -13.20 2.56
CA HIS A 319 38.98 -14.01 1.61
C HIS A 319 39.84 -15.02 2.37
N SER A 320 39.19 -15.93 3.11
CA SER A 320 39.85 -17.09 3.65
C SER A 320 40.02 -18.10 2.52
N ASN A 321 41.21 -18.09 1.94
CA ASN A 321 41.75 -19.14 1.07
C ASN A 321 41.94 -20.44 1.86
N HIS A 322 40.88 -20.99 2.45
CA HIS A 322 40.87 -22.34 2.98
C HIS A 322 39.96 -23.18 2.12
N GLN A 323 40.61 -23.97 1.25
CA GLN A 323 40.05 -25.18 0.67
C GLN A 323 39.70 -26.14 1.80
N THR A 324 38.60 -25.88 2.49
CA THR A 324 37.85 -26.91 3.20
C THR A 324 36.73 -27.35 2.27
N THR A 325 36.71 -28.64 1.99
CA THR A 325 35.65 -29.36 1.29
C THR A 325 34.32 -29.10 1.99
N LEU A 326 33.63 -28.03 1.58
CA LEU A 326 32.34 -27.60 2.09
C LEU A 326 31.25 -28.54 1.55
N ASP A 327 30.77 -29.42 2.42
CA ASP A 327 29.61 -30.27 2.22
C ASP A 327 28.39 -29.44 1.71
N VAL A 328 27.84 -29.90 0.58
CA VAL A 328 26.60 -29.50 -0.11
C VAL A 328 25.95 -28.19 0.38
N ARG A 329 26.42 -27.05 -0.16
CA ARG A 329 25.89 -25.70 0.14
C ARG A 329 24.38 -25.61 -0.15
N SER A 330 23.62 -25.06 0.79
CA SER A 330 22.23 -24.65 0.57
C SER A 330 22.15 -23.55 -0.49
N PHE A 331 21.24 -23.67 -1.46
CA PHE A 331 21.08 -22.68 -2.54
C PHE A 331 19.61 -22.40 -2.84
N ALA A 332 19.33 -21.21 -3.36
CA ALA A 332 18.04 -20.85 -3.96
C ALA A 332 18.18 -20.75 -5.48
N LEU A 333 17.14 -21.17 -6.22
CA LEU A 333 17.08 -21.00 -7.65
C LEU A 333 16.45 -19.65 -7.99
N ASN A 334 17.08 -18.91 -8.89
CA ASN A 334 16.65 -17.59 -9.32
C ASN A 334 16.48 -17.53 -10.85
N THR A 335 15.57 -16.70 -11.32
CA THR A 335 15.36 -16.43 -12.75
C THR A 335 15.12 -14.94 -13.00
N THR A 336 15.55 -14.47 -14.16
CA THR A 336 15.31 -13.08 -14.63
C THR A 336 13.91 -12.88 -15.20
N ASN A 337 13.31 -13.94 -15.76
CA ASN A 337 11.93 -13.91 -16.26
C ASN A 337 11.20 -15.17 -15.81
N PRO A 338 10.29 -15.09 -14.83
CA PRO A 338 9.53 -16.25 -14.35
C PRO A 338 8.73 -16.92 -15.47
N TYR A 339 8.17 -16.15 -16.39
CA TYR A 339 7.29 -16.65 -17.45
C TYR A 339 8.02 -17.44 -18.54
N GLY A 340 9.28 -17.08 -18.81
CA GLY A 340 10.14 -17.73 -19.80
C GLY A 340 11.27 -18.57 -19.19
N LEU A 341 11.41 -18.59 -17.86
CA LEU A 341 12.54 -19.16 -17.13
C LEU A 341 13.89 -18.72 -17.70
N GLU A 342 14.00 -17.44 -18.07
CA GLU A 342 15.21 -16.91 -18.68
C GLU A 342 16.32 -16.81 -17.62
N ARG A 343 17.53 -17.26 -18.01
CA ARG A 343 18.75 -17.21 -17.20
C ARG A 343 18.57 -17.82 -15.80
N LEU A 344 18.04 -19.05 -15.72
CA LEU A 344 17.98 -19.82 -14.48
C LEU A 344 19.39 -19.97 -13.86
N GLN A 345 19.54 -19.52 -12.62
CA GLN A 345 20.80 -19.51 -11.88
C GLN A 345 20.59 -19.98 -10.44
N ALA A 346 21.63 -20.48 -9.79
CA ALA A 346 21.62 -20.83 -8.37
C ALA A 346 22.39 -19.76 -7.57
N THR A 347 21.83 -19.29 -6.47
CA THR A 347 22.50 -18.38 -5.52
C THR A 347 22.72 -19.11 -4.20
N VAL A 348 23.94 -19.07 -3.68
CA VAL A 348 24.28 -19.70 -2.39
C VAL A 348 23.55 -18.97 -1.27
N LEU A 349 22.84 -19.72 -0.43
CA LEU A 349 22.25 -19.21 0.81
C LEU A 349 23.31 -19.28 1.90
N ILE A 350 23.92 -18.14 2.23
CA ILE A 350 24.85 -18.00 3.35
C ILE A 350 24.01 -17.66 4.60
N GLY A 351 24.12 -18.44 5.67
CA GLY A 351 23.51 -18.12 6.97
C GLY A 351 22.11 -18.69 7.28
N SER A 352 21.50 -19.54 6.45
CA SER A 352 20.12 -20.03 6.71
C SER A 352 19.98 -21.20 7.70
N ASN A 353 21.02 -21.57 8.45
CA ASN A 353 20.99 -22.77 9.32
C ASN A 353 20.18 -22.61 10.61
N ASN A 354 19.64 -21.42 10.93
CA ASN A 354 18.92 -21.16 12.18
C ASN A 354 17.45 -20.77 11.99
N LYS A 355 16.71 -21.43 11.08
CA LYS A 355 15.23 -21.41 11.20
C LYS A 355 14.81 -22.55 12.11
N THR A 356 14.38 -22.20 13.32
CA THR A 356 13.76 -23.15 14.26
C THR A 356 12.59 -23.85 13.57
N LEU A 357 12.70 -25.17 13.45
CA LEU A 357 11.68 -26.02 12.85
C LEU A 357 10.40 -25.91 13.69
N SER A 358 9.28 -25.54 13.09
CA SER A 358 8.00 -25.54 13.81
C SER A 358 7.59 -26.98 14.13
N ASN A 359 6.88 -27.18 15.24
CA ASN A 359 6.55 -28.52 15.76
C ASN A 359 5.84 -29.43 14.73
N ASP A 360 5.03 -28.86 13.82
CA ASP A 360 4.25 -29.61 12.83
C ASP A 360 4.88 -29.63 11.41
N SER A 361 6.11 -29.13 11.28
CA SER A 361 6.79 -28.99 9.98
C SER A 361 7.87 -30.03 9.72
N VAL A 362 8.13 -30.27 8.45
CA VAL A 362 9.10 -31.23 7.93
C VAL A 362 10.05 -30.50 6.99
N GLU A 363 11.35 -30.71 7.18
CA GLU A 363 12.38 -30.24 6.25
C GLU A 363 12.62 -31.31 5.17
N ILE A 364 12.64 -30.85 3.92
CA ILE A 364 12.82 -31.70 2.75
C ILE A 364 13.97 -31.18 1.91
N GLN A 365 14.92 -32.06 1.61
CA GLN A 365 15.91 -31.87 0.57
C GLN A 365 15.26 -32.15 -0.79
N ILE A 366 15.17 -31.13 -1.65
CA ILE A 366 14.52 -31.25 -2.95
C ILE A 366 15.41 -32.03 -3.92
N SER A 367 14.82 -33.03 -4.59
CA SER A 367 15.48 -33.81 -5.65
C SER A 367 15.05 -33.36 -7.06
N LYS A 368 13.75 -33.15 -7.28
CA LYS A 368 13.19 -32.80 -8.60
C LYS A 368 12.09 -31.75 -8.46
N ILE A 369 12.06 -30.82 -9.41
CA ILE A 369 11.07 -29.74 -9.48
C ILE A 369 10.44 -29.74 -10.88
N CYS A 370 9.10 -29.69 -10.94
CA CYS A 370 8.40 -29.39 -12.19
C CYS A 370 8.47 -27.89 -12.46
N LEU A 371 8.80 -27.50 -13.69
CA LEU A 371 8.83 -26.10 -14.10
C LEU A 371 7.43 -25.64 -14.50
N HIS A 372 6.91 -24.64 -13.80
CA HIS A 372 5.59 -24.06 -14.06
C HIS A 372 5.69 -22.80 -14.97
N SER A 373 4.68 -22.59 -15.82
CA SER A 373 4.60 -21.46 -16.78
C SER A 373 3.69 -20.33 -16.27
N SER A 374 3.49 -19.27 -17.08
CA SER A 374 2.60 -18.13 -16.78
C SER A 374 1.21 -18.46 -16.26
N ASP A 375 0.60 -19.49 -16.80
CA ASP A 375 -0.76 -19.92 -16.48
C ASP A 375 -0.90 -20.37 -15.02
N TYR A 376 0.23 -20.67 -14.40
CA TYR A 376 0.37 -20.94 -12.99
C TYR A 376 1.64 -20.25 -12.47
N PHE A 377 1.57 -18.93 -12.29
CA PHE A 377 2.58 -18.21 -11.53
C PHE A 377 2.02 -17.77 -10.16
N PRO A 378 2.27 -18.53 -9.08
CA PRO A 378 2.20 -17.92 -7.77
C PRO A 378 3.29 -16.84 -7.74
N VAL A 379 2.89 -15.62 -7.41
CA VAL A 379 3.81 -14.47 -7.32
C VAL A 379 3.98 -14.04 -5.86
N SER A 380 3.36 -14.78 -4.94
CA SER A 380 3.48 -14.56 -3.51
C SER A 380 3.47 -15.88 -2.74
N LEU A 381 4.39 -16.01 -1.80
CA LEU A 381 4.40 -17.07 -0.79
C LEU A 381 3.37 -16.82 0.32
N ASN A 382 2.68 -15.67 0.30
CA ASN A 382 1.68 -15.28 1.29
C ASN A 382 0.40 -16.10 1.13
N ALA A 383 -0.07 -16.68 2.24
CA ALA A 383 -1.28 -17.49 2.29
C ALA A 383 -2.56 -16.76 1.86
N LEU A 384 -2.59 -15.41 1.91
CA LEU A 384 -3.78 -14.59 1.66
C LEU A 384 -3.86 -13.95 0.26
N ARG A 385 -2.82 -14.03 -0.57
CA ARG A 385 -2.72 -13.33 -1.87
C ARG A 385 -2.06 -14.18 -2.96
N PHE A 386 -2.53 -15.40 -3.08
CA PHE A 386 -2.03 -16.34 -4.06
C PHE A 386 -2.48 -15.95 -5.48
N GLY A 387 -1.55 -15.89 -6.45
CA GLY A 387 -1.85 -15.67 -7.87
C GLY A 387 -2.07 -14.22 -8.34
N GLU A 388 -1.95 -13.20 -7.49
CA GLU A 388 -2.00 -11.79 -7.94
C GLU A 388 -0.59 -11.26 -8.29
N THR A 389 -0.42 -10.65 -9.47
CA THR A 389 0.80 -9.96 -9.96
C THR A 389 0.71 -8.45 -9.73
N MET A 390 1.71 -7.80 -9.13
CA MET A 390 1.77 -6.31 -9.11
C MET A 390 3.10 -5.77 -9.62
N TYR A 391 4.14 -6.60 -9.60
CA TYR A 391 5.50 -6.16 -9.96
C TYR A 391 6.15 -7.03 -11.01
N TRP A 392 5.36 -7.80 -11.75
CA TRP A 392 5.88 -8.63 -12.83
C TRP A 392 5.46 -8.06 -14.16
N THR A 393 6.46 -7.56 -14.86
CA THR A 393 6.44 -7.33 -16.29
C THR A 393 7.57 -8.15 -16.89
N LYS A 394 7.49 -8.48 -18.18
CA LYS A 394 8.45 -9.32 -18.95
C LYS A 394 9.89 -8.75 -19.08
N TYR A 395 10.29 -7.98 -18.09
CA TYR A 395 11.03 -6.74 -18.19
C TYR A 395 11.68 -6.40 -16.82
N CYS A 396 11.24 -7.02 -15.73
CA CYS A 396 11.92 -6.90 -14.44
C CYS A 396 13.30 -7.57 -14.51
N ASN A 397 14.38 -6.79 -14.36
CA ASN A 397 15.77 -7.24 -14.47
C ASN A 397 16.38 -7.81 -13.17
N GLU A 398 15.61 -7.92 -12.08
CA GLU A 398 16.13 -8.53 -10.84
C GLU A 398 16.14 -10.06 -10.98
N ASN A 399 17.15 -10.72 -10.42
CA ASN A 399 17.16 -12.18 -10.26
C ASN A 399 16.18 -12.53 -9.13
N HIS A 400 15.00 -13.05 -9.47
CA HIS A 400 13.99 -13.37 -8.45
C HIS A 400 14.04 -14.85 -8.11
N GLN A 401 13.71 -15.17 -6.86
CA GLN A 401 13.56 -16.56 -6.44
C GLN A 401 12.45 -17.25 -7.25
N LEU A 402 12.84 -18.29 -7.96
CA LEU A 402 11.94 -19.19 -8.67
C LEU A 402 10.97 -19.78 -7.65
N LEU A 403 9.68 -19.77 -7.92
CA LEU A 403 8.71 -20.49 -7.10
C LEU A 403 8.46 -21.86 -7.71
N CYS A 404 8.28 -22.87 -6.86
CA CYS A 404 7.85 -24.20 -7.26
C CYS A 404 6.55 -24.57 -6.55
N LEU A 405 5.69 -25.29 -7.28
CA LEU A 405 4.47 -25.90 -6.73
C LEU A 405 4.65 -27.39 -6.58
N ASP A 406 4.97 -28.08 -7.67
CA ASP A 406 5.18 -29.52 -7.62
C ASP A 406 6.66 -29.90 -7.58
N PHE A 407 7.01 -30.73 -6.62
CA PHE A 407 8.37 -31.23 -6.43
C PHE A 407 8.40 -32.53 -5.64
N SER A 408 9.54 -33.21 -5.68
CA SER A 408 9.85 -34.39 -4.87
C SER A 408 11.14 -34.18 -4.10
N GLY A 409 11.30 -34.95 -3.02
CA GLY A 409 12.49 -34.85 -2.20
C GLY A 409 12.56 -35.91 -1.12
N ILE A 410 13.61 -35.82 -0.31
CA ILE A 410 13.88 -36.71 0.83
C ILE A 410 13.71 -35.89 2.11
N VAL A 411 13.00 -36.45 3.08
CA VAL A 411 12.86 -35.84 4.40
C VAL A 411 14.20 -35.87 5.12
N THR A 412 14.70 -34.71 5.56
CA THR A 412 15.96 -34.59 6.30
C THR A 412 15.71 -34.48 7.80
N THR A 413 14.69 -33.73 8.21
CA THR A 413 14.36 -33.47 9.62
C THR A 413 12.86 -33.32 9.80
N VAL A 414 12.34 -33.77 10.95
CA VAL A 414 10.91 -33.72 11.29
C VAL A 414 10.71 -32.98 12.61
N GLY A 415 9.62 -32.21 12.71
CA GLY A 415 9.21 -31.55 13.94
C GLY A 415 8.72 -32.53 15.01
N SER A 416 8.64 -32.07 16.25
CA SER A 416 8.27 -32.90 17.41
C SER A 416 6.87 -33.53 17.34
N ASN A 417 5.93 -32.90 16.62
CA ASN A 417 4.55 -33.39 16.49
C ASN A 417 4.29 -34.21 15.21
N VAL A 418 5.32 -34.42 14.38
CA VAL A 418 5.21 -35.16 13.11
C VAL A 418 5.19 -36.66 13.42
N THR A 419 4.16 -37.37 12.94
CA THR A 419 3.94 -38.79 13.32
C THR A 419 4.02 -39.77 12.16
N SER A 420 3.73 -39.33 10.94
CA SER A 420 3.59 -40.17 9.75
C SER A 420 4.85 -40.23 8.87
N LEU A 421 5.77 -39.29 9.02
CA LEU A 421 7.01 -39.17 8.23
C LEU A 421 8.26 -39.31 9.11
N LYS A 422 9.34 -39.87 8.55
CA LYS A 422 10.65 -40.01 9.20
C LYS A 422 11.77 -39.52 8.28
N PRO A 423 12.92 -39.07 8.83
CA PRO A 423 14.12 -38.80 8.03
C PRO A 423 14.45 -39.98 7.11
N GLY A 424 14.77 -39.70 5.85
CA GLY A 424 15.00 -40.68 4.79
C GLY A 424 13.76 -41.06 3.97
N ASP A 425 12.54 -40.74 4.43
CA ASP A 425 11.34 -40.96 3.61
C ASP A 425 11.37 -40.11 2.33
N HIS A 426 11.09 -40.73 1.19
CA HIS A 426 10.96 -40.02 -0.08
C HIS A 426 9.51 -39.58 -0.30
N ILE A 427 9.30 -38.28 -0.48
CA ILE A 427 7.98 -37.67 -0.61
C ILE A 427 7.78 -37.01 -1.96
N ILE A 428 6.50 -36.76 -2.28
CA ILE A 428 6.03 -35.89 -3.35
C ILE A 428 5.09 -34.87 -2.73
N SER A 429 5.10 -33.63 -3.23
CA SER A 429 4.19 -32.58 -2.74
C SER A 429 3.78 -31.64 -3.85
N CYS A 430 2.61 -31.03 -3.67
CA CYS A 430 2.13 -29.87 -4.41
C CYS A 430 1.86 -28.78 -3.38
N PHE A 431 2.80 -27.86 -3.20
CA PHE A 431 2.64 -26.73 -2.30
C PHE A 431 3.52 -25.54 -2.73
N PRO A 432 2.99 -24.31 -2.74
CA PRO A 432 3.76 -23.16 -3.21
C PRO A 432 4.87 -22.77 -2.23
N VAL A 433 6.13 -22.97 -2.67
CA VAL A 433 7.35 -22.61 -1.94
C VAL A 433 8.40 -21.96 -2.86
N GLY A 434 9.38 -21.28 -2.28
CA GLY A 434 10.55 -20.82 -3.02
C GLY A 434 11.43 -22.01 -3.37
N ALA A 435 11.81 -22.14 -4.64
CA ALA A 435 12.67 -23.21 -5.11
C ALA A 435 14.07 -23.04 -4.49
N ALA A 436 14.41 -23.97 -3.61
CA ALA A 436 15.68 -24.03 -2.91
C ALA A 436 16.10 -25.50 -2.76
N SER A 437 17.37 -25.73 -2.41
CA SER A 437 17.89 -27.06 -2.11
C SER A 437 17.16 -27.73 -0.95
N ARG A 438 16.68 -26.94 0.02
CA ARG A 438 15.90 -27.37 1.18
C ARG A 438 14.66 -26.49 1.36
N VAL A 439 13.53 -27.11 1.71
CA VAL A 439 12.25 -26.43 1.97
C VAL A 439 11.56 -26.97 3.21
N LEU A 440 10.78 -26.11 3.88
CA LEU A 440 9.96 -26.45 5.03
C LEU A 440 8.49 -26.56 4.64
N LEU A 441 7.85 -27.68 4.99
CA LEU A 441 6.46 -27.98 4.66
C LEU A 441 5.67 -28.49 5.87
N PRO A 442 4.35 -28.23 5.97
CA PRO A 442 3.50 -28.97 6.91
C PRO A 442 3.41 -30.45 6.54
N GLU A 443 3.32 -31.33 7.53
CA GLU A 443 3.23 -32.79 7.30
C GLU A 443 2.05 -33.20 6.40
N SER A 444 0.92 -32.50 6.51
CA SER A 444 -0.37 -32.85 5.86
C SER A 444 -0.34 -32.90 4.33
N ILE A 445 0.61 -32.20 3.70
CA ILE A 445 0.74 -32.07 2.24
C ILE A 445 1.89 -32.92 1.68
N CYS A 446 2.56 -33.71 2.52
CA CYS A 446 3.72 -34.52 2.18
C CYS A 446 3.28 -35.96 1.96
N TYR A 447 3.24 -36.41 0.70
CA TYR A 447 2.78 -37.75 0.37
C TYR A 447 3.95 -38.71 0.16
N LYS A 448 3.96 -39.87 0.85
CA LYS A 448 5.00 -40.90 0.64
C LYS A 448 4.96 -41.42 -0.79
N SER A 449 6.07 -41.28 -1.51
CA SER A 449 6.20 -41.72 -2.90
C SER A 449 5.96 -43.23 -3.09
N GLN A 450 6.23 -44.06 -2.07
CA GLN A 450 5.95 -45.50 -2.07
C GLN A 450 4.47 -45.82 -2.33
N LYS A 451 3.55 -44.94 -1.90
CA LYS A 451 2.11 -45.13 -2.11
C LYS A 451 1.65 -44.78 -3.52
N ILE A 452 2.44 -43.96 -4.24
CA ILE A 452 2.18 -43.55 -5.62
C ILE A 452 3.51 -43.52 -6.40
N PRO A 453 4.09 -44.69 -6.75
CA PRO A 453 5.47 -44.78 -7.24
C PRO A 453 5.75 -44.00 -8.52
N PHE A 454 4.76 -43.86 -9.42
CA PHE A 454 4.96 -43.15 -10.70
C PHE A 454 5.25 -41.65 -10.51
N LEU A 455 4.69 -41.02 -9.48
CA LEU A 455 4.91 -39.59 -9.19
C LEU A 455 6.28 -39.31 -8.57
N LYS A 456 7.01 -40.36 -8.16
CA LYS A 456 8.40 -40.21 -7.69
C LYS A 456 9.31 -39.66 -8.81
N ASP A 457 9.10 -40.15 -10.03
CA ASP A 457 9.87 -39.75 -11.20
C ASP A 457 9.38 -38.41 -11.79
N ILE A 458 8.07 -38.18 -11.71
CA ILE A 458 7.37 -37.03 -12.31
C ILE A 458 6.44 -36.46 -11.23
N PRO A 459 6.92 -35.54 -10.38
CA PRO A 459 6.09 -35.00 -9.30
C PRO A 459 5.10 -34.01 -9.89
N CYS A 460 4.03 -34.45 -10.54
CA CYS A 460 3.02 -33.61 -11.20
C CYS A 460 1.67 -33.64 -10.45
N VAL A 461 1.72 -33.51 -9.12
CA VAL A 461 0.57 -33.68 -8.22
C VAL A 461 -0.55 -32.66 -8.51
N SER A 462 -0.21 -31.45 -8.95
CA SER A 462 -1.14 -30.38 -9.30
C SER A 462 -2.16 -30.75 -10.39
N TYR A 463 -1.79 -31.57 -11.37
CA TYR A 463 -2.72 -32.04 -12.40
C TYR A 463 -3.84 -32.89 -11.79
N PHE A 464 -3.51 -33.72 -10.81
CA PHE A 464 -4.48 -34.55 -10.11
C PHE A 464 -5.37 -33.73 -9.19
N ILE A 465 -4.82 -32.71 -8.53
CA ILE A 465 -5.61 -31.77 -7.73
C ILE A 465 -6.64 -31.05 -8.59
N LEU A 466 -6.23 -30.54 -9.75
CA LEU A 466 -7.13 -29.85 -10.66
C LEU A 466 -8.20 -30.78 -11.25
N ALA A 467 -7.82 -32.02 -11.61
CA ALA A 467 -8.80 -33.01 -12.08
C ALA A 467 -9.79 -33.43 -10.98
N TRP A 468 -9.33 -33.57 -9.73
CA TRP A 468 -10.19 -33.82 -8.58
C TRP A 468 -11.19 -32.68 -8.37
N GLU A 469 -10.73 -31.43 -8.44
CA GLU A 469 -11.58 -30.26 -8.30
C GLU A 469 -12.73 -30.26 -9.32
N ILE A 470 -12.38 -30.47 -10.59
CA ILE A 470 -13.34 -30.47 -11.69
C ILE A 470 -14.35 -31.62 -11.57
N LEU A 471 -13.86 -32.84 -11.35
CA LEU A 471 -14.67 -34.05 -11.46
C LEU A 471 -15.43 -34.43 -10.19
N VAL A 472 -14.90 -34.06 -9.01
CA VAL A 472 -15.44 -34.52 -7.72
C VAL A 472 -16.06 -33.37 -6.93
N ASN A 473 -15.48 -32.16 -6.98
CA ASN A 473 -15.95 -31.03 -6.19
C ASN A 473 -16.97 -30.17 -6.95
N VAL A 474 -16.75 -29.96 -8.25
CA VAL A 474 -17.58 -29.06 -9.08
C VAL A 474 -18.73 -29.80 -9.78
N LEU A 475 -18.46 -30.93 -10.42
CA LEU A 475 -19.50 -31.72 -11.05
C LEU A 475 -20.35 -32.48 -10.01
N PRO A 476 -21.66 -32.63 -10.23
CA PRO A 476 -22.54 -33.29 -9.28
C PRO A 476 -22.18 -34.77 -9.11
N THR A 477 -22.01 -35.21 -7.86
CA THR A 477 -21.62 -36.58 -7.52
C THR A 477 -22.81 -37.53 -7.35
N VAL A 478 -24.01 -37.00 -7.08
CA VAL A 478 -25.24 -37.79 -6.86
C VAL A 478 -25.90 -38.23 -8.17
N ARG A 479 -25.76 -37.43 -9.24
CA ARG A 479 -26.15 -37.76 -10.62
C ARG A 479 -25.06 -37.26 -11.58
N PRO A 480 -23.94 -37.99 -11.71
CA PRO A 480 -22.85 -37.56 -12.56
C PRO A 480 -23.28 -37.59 -14.04
N PRO A 481 -22.81 -36.62 -14.84
CA PRO A 481 -23.10 -36.59 -16.27
C PRO A 481 -22.51 -37.82 -16.96
N ARG A 482 -23.29 -38.50 -17.79
CA ARG A 482 -22.84 -39.70 -18.52
C ARG A 482 -21.84 -39.38 -19.61
N GLN A 483 -22.00 -38.23 -20.27
CA GLN A 483 -21.13 -37.76 -21.35
C GLN A 483 -20.55 -36.38 -21.01
N VAL A 484 -19.23 -36.28 -20.97
CA VAL A 484 -18.49 -35.05 -20.65
C VAL A 484 -17.59 -34.65 -21.81
N GLY A 485 -17.84 -33.47 -22.39
CA GLY A 485 -17.03 -32.89 -23.45
C GLY A 485 -15.90 -32.03 -22.88
N ILE A 486 -14.64 -32.35 -23.19
CA ILE A 486 -13.46 -31.56 -22.78
C ILE A 486 -13.03 -30.69 -23.96
N ILE A 487 -13.20 -29.38 -23.83
CA ILE A 487 -12.83 -28.39 -24.85
C ILE A 487 -11.44 -27.85 -24.52
N SER A 488 -10.48 -28.18 -25.37
CA SER A 488 -9.09 -27.71 -25.24
C SER A 488 -8.46 -27.41 -26.59
N SER A 489 -7.62 -26.38 -26.62
CA SER A 489 -6.77 -26.10 -27.81
C SER A 489 -5.63 -27.11 -27.94
N PHE A 490 -5.36 -27.88 -26.89
CA PHE A 490 -4.27 -28.87 -26.80
C PHE A 490 -4.82 -30.24 -26.35
N PRO A 491 -5.45 -31.00 -27.25
CA PRO A 491 -6.13 -32.26 -26.91
C PRO A 491 -5.18 -33.35 -26.40
N GLN A 492 -3.89 -33.27 -26.75
CA GLN A 492 -2.86 -34.22 -26.32
C GLN A 492 -2.14 -33.80 -25.02
N SER A 493 -2.64 -32.77 -24.32
CA SER A 493 -2.06 -32.31 -23.06
C SER A 493 -2.18 -33.35 -21.95
N THR A 494 -1.22 -33.38 -21.03
CA THR A 494 -1.23 -34.30 -19.87
C THR A 494 -2.48 -34.11 -19.01
N LEU A 495 -2.97 -32.87 -18.86
CA LEU A 495 -4.19 -32.59 -18.12
C LEU A 495 -5.43 -33.24 -18.76
N CYS A 496 -5.57 -33.18 -20.09
CA CYS A 496 -6.69 -33.83 -20.78
C CYS A 496 -6.68 -35.34 -20.55
N LYS A 497 -5.50 -35.99 -20.61
CA LYS A 497 -5.35 -37.43 -20.33
C LYS A 497 -5.77 -37.78 -18.89
N ILE A 498 -5.35 -36.98 -17.91
CA ILE A 498 -5.68 -37.22 -16.49
C ILE A 498 -7.17 -37.02 -16.23
N ILE A 499 -7.79 -35.97 -16.78
CA ILE A 499 -9.24 -35.73 -16.64
C ILE A 499 -10.03 -36.85 -17.32
N THR A 500 -9.65 -37.26 -18.54
CA THR A 500 -10.26 -38.37 -19.28
C THR A 500 -10.23 -39.66 -18.45
N HIS A 501 -9.06 -40.00 -17.90
CA HIS A 501 -8.92 -41.21 -17.08
C HIS A 501 -9.72 -41.12 -15.77
N GLY A 502 -9.68 -39.97 -15.09
CA GLY A 502 -10.44 -39.73 -13.86
C GLY A 502 -11.95 -39.81 -14.08
N ALA A 503 -12.43 -39.23 -15.17
CA ALA A 503 -13.84 -39.23 -15.53
C ALA A 503 -14.35 -40.65 -15.85
N ASN A 504 -13.59 -41.42 -16.63
CA ASN A 504 -13.90 -42.83 -16.92
C ASN A 504 -13.98 -43.67 -15.64
N LYS A 505 -13.12 -43.40 -14.64
CA LYS A 505 -13.18 -44.06 -13.32
C LYS A 505 -14.40 -43.64 -12.50
N CYS A 506 -14.90 -42.44 -12.69
CA CYS A 506 -16.16 -41.95 -12.12
C CYS A 506 -17.41 -42.41 -12.90
N GLY A 507 -17.25 -43.26 -13.94
CA GLY A 507 -18.36 -43.77 -14.75
C GLY A 507 -18.86 -42.79 -15.82
N MET A 508 -18.08 -41.76 -16.14
CA MET A 508 -18.40 -40.75 -17.15
C MET A 508 -17.61 -41.02 -18.43
N HIS A 509 -18.29 -41.09 -19.57
CA HIS A 509 -17.64 -41.15 -20.87
C HIS A 509 -17.16 -39.76 -21.27
N THR A 510 -15.93 -39.67 -21.79
CA THR A 510 -15.29 -38.40 -22.14
C THR A 510 -15.01 -38.33 -23.63
N GLU A 511 -15.26 -37.15 -24.20
CA GLU A 511 -14.90 -36.81 -25.58
C GLU A 511 -14.09 -35.52 -25.58
N ILE A 512 -12.94 -35.52 -26.26
CA ILE A 512 -12.10 -34.33 -26.37
C ILE A 512 -12.47 -33.58 -27.64
N ILE A 513 -12.97 -32.35 -27.47
CA ILE A 513 -13.48 -31.52 -28.55
C ILE A 513 -12.46 -30.42 -28.87
N THR A 514 -12.10 -30.31 -30.15
CA THR A 514 -11.18 -29.26 -30.64
C THR A 514 -11.95 -28.11 -31.26
N LYS A 515 -11.44 -26.86 -31.14
CA LYS A 515 -12.09 -25.61 -31.59
C LYS A 515 -12.64 -25.61 -33.03
N ARG A 516 -12.23 -26.54 -33.91
CA ARG A 516 -12.62 -26.58 -35.33
C ARG A 516 -13.91 -27.37 -35.62
N ASN A 517 -14.37 -28.23 -34.70
CA ASN A 517 -15.56 -29.07 -34.90
C ASN A 517 -16.70 -28.61 -34.01
N THR A 518 -17.44 -27.59 -34.47
CA THR A 518 -18.56 -27.02 -33.70
C THR A 518 -19.85 -27.85 -33.77
N GLU A 519 -19.90 -28.89 -34.61
CA GLU A 519 -21.10 -29.74 -34.79
C GLU A 519 -21.22 -30.87 -33.73
N GLN A 520 -20.16 -31.14 -32.94
CA GLN A 520 -20.14 -32.21 -31.94
C GLN A 520 -20.71 -31.81 -30.55
N PHE A 521 -21.14 -30.55 -30.36
CA PHE A 521 -21.58 -30.06 -29.04
C PHE A 521 -22.96 -30.57 -28.60
N ILE A 522 -23.68 -31.29 -29.46
CA ILE A 522 -25.13 -31.57 -29.30
C ILE A 522 -25.40 -32.69 -28.27
N ASN A 523 -24.42 -33.55 -27.96
CA ASN A 523 -24.62 -34.77 -27.17
C ASN A 523 -23.94 -34.81 -25.79
N SER A 524 -23.32 -33.73 -25.32
CA SER A 524 -22.63 -33.71 -24.01
C SER A 524 -23.53 -33.17 -22.90
N GLU A 525 -23.65 -33.89 -21.77
CA GLU A 525 -24.39 -33.45 -20.59
C GLU A 525 -23.60 -32.41 -19.76
N ALA A 526 -22.27 -32.47 -19.81
CA ALA A 526 -21.39 -31.46 -19.24
C ALA A 526 -20.24 -31.06 -20.17
N LEU A 527 -19.84 -29.78 -20.14
CA LEU A 527 -18.72 -29.26 -20.93
C LEU A 527 -17.65 -28.67 -20.01
N ILE A 528 -16.38 -29.05 -20.23
CA ILE A 528 -15.22 -28.54 -19.49
C ILE A 528 -14.35 -27.71 -20.45
N PHE A 529 -14.24 -26.41 -20.19
CA PHE A 529 -13.36 -25.50 -20.91
C PHE A 529 -12.02 -25.36 -20.19
N LEU A 530 -10.94 -25.86 -20.81
CA LEU A 530 -9.59 -25.72 -20.29
C LEU A 530 -8.91 -24.48 -20.91
N ASN A 531 -8.72 -23.43 -20.10
CA ASN A 531 -8.03 -22.18 -20.43
C ASN A 531 -8.47 -21.56 -21.79
N PRO A 532 -9.72 -21.09 -21.91
CA PRO A 532 -10.24 -20.51 -23.15
C PRO A 532 -9.44 -19.27 -23.59
N THR A 533 -8.86 -19.32 -24.78
CA THR A 533 -8.03 -18.23 -25.31
C THR A 533 -8.84 -16.99 -25.74
N GLU A 534 -10.13 -17.14 -26.03
CA GLU A 534 -11.00 -16.05 -26.50
C GLU A 534 -12.42 -16.16 -25.92
N PHE A 535 -12.91 -15.06 -25.35
CA PHE A 535 -14.24 -14.96 -24.73
C PHE A 535 -15.39 -15.20 -25.74
N SER A 536 -15.21 -14.76 -26.99
CA SER A 536 -16.18 -14.96 -28.09
C SER A 536 -16.46 -16.45 -28.36
N SER A 537 -15.44 -17.30 -28.24
CA SER A 537 -15.59 -18.75 -28.45
C SER A 537 -16.51 -19.39 -27.40
N VAL A 538 -16.40 -18.98 -26.13
CA VAL A 538 -17.26 -19.49 -25.05
C VAL A 538 -18.70 -19.01 -25.25
N ARG A 539 -18.88 -17.74 -25.63
CA ARG A 539 -20.22 -17.17 -25.90
C ARG A 539 -20.98 -17.89 -27.02
N ASN A 540 -20.30 -18.20 -28.13
CA ASN A 540 -20.91 -18.90 -29.25
C ASN A 540 -21.32 -20.34 -28.89
N ILE A 541 -20.56 -21.01 -28.02
CA ILE A 541 -20.88 -22.36 -27.58
C ILE A 541 -22.03 -22.34 -26.56
N LEU A 542 -22.07 -21.34 -25.67
CA LEU A 542 -23.18 -21.12 -24.75
C LEU A 542 -24.52 -20.92 -25.48
N SER A 543 -24.53 -20.34 -26.68
CA SER A 543 -25.76 -20.15 -27.46
C SER A 543 -26.27 -21.41 -28.18
N VAL A 544 -25.48 -22.48 -28.27
CA VAL A 544 -25.80 -23.67 -29.10
C VAL A 544 -25.76 -24.98 -28.30
N THR A 545 -25.30 -24.95 -27.04
CA THR A 545 -25.12 -26.15 -26.21
C THR A 545 -26.42 -26.65 -25.56
N THR A 546 -26.53 -27.98 -25.43
CA THR A 546 -27.58 -28.69 -24.67
C THR A 546 -27.12 -29.13 -23.27
N ALA A 547 -25.86 -28.86 -22.91
CA ALA A 547 -25.27 -29.27 -21.63
C ALA A 547 -25.90 -28.57 -20.42
N SER A 548 -26.17 -29.32 -19.35
CA SER A 548 -26.69 -28.79 -18.08
C SER A 548 -25.60 -28.23 -17.17
N HIS A 549 -24.34 -28.65 -17.36
CA HIS A 549 -23.20 -28.18 -16.58
C HIS A 549 -22.07 -27.69 -17.48
N ILE A 550 -21.54 -26.51 -17.17
CA ILE A 550 -20.43 -25.91 -17.89
C ILE A 550 -19.35 -25.52 -16.88
N VAL A 551 -18.18 -26.14 -16.97
CA VAL A 551 -17.03 -25.87 -16.10
C VAL A 551 -15.99 -25.07 -16.87
N ILE A 552 -15.65 -23.89 -16.40
CA ILE A 552 -14.64 -23.00 -17.01
C ILE A 552 -13.42 -22.95 -16.09
N VAL A 553 -12.31 -23.53 -16.53
CA VAL A 553 -11.03 -23.49 -15.83
C VAL A 553 -10.23 -22.31 -16.34
N CYS A 554 -9.94 -21.34 -15.47
CA CYS A 554 -9.33 -20.07 -15.85
C CYS A 554 -8.10 -19.70 -15.00
N ASN A 555 -7.17 -18.99 -15.65
CA ASN A 555 -6.03 -18.35 -15.02
C ASN A 555 -6.40 -16.96 -14.45
N SER A 556 -5.45 -16.29 -13.81
CA SER A 556 -5.63 -14.97 -13.18
C SER A 556 -6.14 -13.88 -14.14
N ASP A 557 -5.75 -13.95 -15.42
CA ASP A 557 -6.02 -12.90 -16.41
C ASP A 557 -7.49 -12.87 -16.87
N TRP A 558 -8.22 -13.98 -16.71
CA TRP A 558 -9.62 -14.10 -17.13
C TRP A 558 -10.63 -13.50 -16.13
N THR A 559 -10.20 -13.15 -14.92
CA THR A 559 -11.06 -12.66 -13.82
C THR A 559 -11.87 -11.42 -14.19
N LEU A 560 -11.30 -10.50 -14.97
CA LEU A 560 -11.98 -9.27 -15.43
C LEU A 560 -13.01 -9.51 -16.54
N ASN A 561 -12.85 -10.58 -17.32
CA ASN A 561 -13.78 -10.94 -18.39
C ASN A 561 -14.96 -11.78 -17.88
N LEU A 562 -14.78 -12.51 -16.78
CA LEU A 562 -15.85 -13.24 -16.10
C LEU A 562 -16.99 -12.34 -15.61
N LEU A 563 -16.69 -11.10 -15.20
CA LEU A 563 -17.69 -10.09 -14.82
C LEU A 563 -18.56 -9.62 -15.99
N LYS A 564 -18.16 -9.92 -17.23
CA LYS A 564 -18.88 -9.59 -18.46
C LYS A 564 -19.63 -10.79 -19.05
N MET A 565 -19.63 -11.93 -18.36
CA MET A 565 -20.38 -13.11 -18.79
C MET A 565 -21.88 -12.79 -18.82
N PRO A 566 -22.56 -12.99 -19.97
CA PRO A 566 -24.02 -12.92 -19.99
C PRO A 566 -24.57 -14.01 -19.06
N LYS A 567 -25.55 -13.67 -18.23
CA LYS A 567 -26.35 -14.70 -17.54
C LYS A 567 -27.01 -15.53 -18.63
N SER A 568 -26.92 -16.85 -18.53
CA SER A 568 -27.66 -17.75 -19.42
C SER A 568 -29.15 -17.42 -19.29
N ASP A 569 -29.84 -17.20 -20.41
CA ASP A 569 -31.31 -17.06 -20.44
C ASP A 569 -32.03 -18.39 -20.15
N ASN A 570 -31.27 -19.49 -20.07
CA ASN A 570 -31.78 -20.84 -19.84
C ASN A 570 -31.53 -21.26 -18.38
N GLU A 571 -32.59 -21.35 -17.57
CA GLU A 571 -32.54 -21.65 -16.12
C GLU A 571 -31.95 -23.02 -15.78
N HIS A 572 -31.82 -23.92 -16.77
CA HIS A 572 -31.33 -25.29 -16.61
C HIS A 572 -29.81 -25.46 -16.80
N VAL A 573 -29.06 -24.38 -17.10
CA VAL A 573 -27.61 -24.45 -17.34
C VAL A 573 -26.83 -23.87 -16.16
N HIS A 574 -26.05 -24.70 -15.48
CA HIS A 574 -25.19 -24.31 -14.37
C HIS A 574 -23.76 -24.03 -14.85
N ILE A 575 -23.30 -22.79 -14.70
CA ILE A 575 -21.93 -22.37 -15.05
C ILE A 575 -21.07 -22.35 -13.78
N HIS A 576 -20.02 -23.16 -13.78
CA HIS A 576 -19.03 -23.28 -12.73
C HIS A 576 -17.70 -22.68 -13.18
N VAL A 577 -17.07 -21.87 -12.32
CA VAL A 577 -15.80 -21.22 -12.63
C VAL A 577 -14.72 -21.72 -11.67
N VAL A 578 -13.75 -22.46 -12.19
CA VAL A 578 -12.61 -22.97 -11.42
C VAL A 578 -11.42 -22.06 -11.65
N GLN A 579 -11.08 -21.29 -10.63
CA GLN A 579 -9.92 -20.41 -10.65
C GLN A 579 -8.69 -21.14 -10.12
N LEU A 580 -7.64 -21.26 -10.93
CA LEU A 580 -6.38 -21.92 -10.54
C LEU A 580 -5.80 -21.30 -9.26
N MET A 581 -5.95 -19.97 -9.09
CA MET A 581 -5.47 -19.25 -7.92
C MET A 581 -6.21 -19.57 -6.62
N THR A 582 -7.42 -20.13 -6.69
CA THR A 582 -8.18 -20.53 -5.50
C THR A 582 -7.85 -21.96 -5.10
N VAL A 583 -7.69 -22.84 -6.09
CA VAL A 583 -7.38 -24.26 -5.90
C VAL A 583 -5.98 -24.47 -5.29
N PHE A 584 -4.98 -23.70 -5.71
CA PHE A 584 -3.59 -23.91 -5.29
C PHE A 584 -3.16 -23.05 -4.09
N GLN A 585 -4.11 -22.42 -3.38
CA GLN A 585 -3.81 -21.71 -2.13
C GLN A 585 -3.38 -22.67 -1.03
N LYS A 586 -2.46 -22.22 -0.17
CA LYS A 586 -1.95 -23.03 0.95
C LYS A 586 -3.07 -23.59 1.83
N THR A 587 -4.08 -22.78 2.14
CA THR A 587 -5.23 -23.16 2.98
C THR A 587 -6.10 -24.22 2.30
N TYR A 588 -6.39 -24.04 1.01
CA TYR A 588 -7.16 -24.99 0.21
C TYR A 588 -6.46 -26.36 0.13
N LEU A 589 -5.18 -26.35 -0.25
CA LEU A 589 -4.36 -27.55 -0.36
C LEU A 589 -4.25 -28.30 0.96
N THR A 590 -4.05 -27.58 2.07
CA THR A 590 -3.96 -28.18 3.41
C THR A 590 -5.30 -28.83 3.80
N LYS A 591 -6.42 -28.12 3.59
CA LYS A 591 -7.77 -28.60 3.94
C LYS A 591 -8.18 -29.85 3.14
N HIS A 592 -7.89 -29.88 1.85
CA HIS A 592 -8.37 -30.95 0.95
C HIS A 592 -7.34 -32.07 0.69
N SER A 593 -6.12 -31.94 1.21
CA SER A 593 -4.99 -32.89 1.05
C SER A 593 -5.38 -34.37 1.20
N LYS A 594 -6.05 -34.72 2.31
CA LYS A 594 -6.46 -36.11 2.61
C LYS A 594 -7.47 -36.65 1.58
N SER A 595 -8.45 -35.84 1.20
CA SER A 595 -9.50 -36.23 0.23
C SER A 595 -8.92 -36.42 -1.16
N ILE A 596 -8.08 -35.49 -1.60
CA ILE A 596 -7.37 -35.56 -2.87
C ILE A 596 -6.50 -36.82 -2.91
N PHE A 597 -5.68 -37.05 -1.89
CA PHE A 597 -4.81 -38.22 -1.84
C PHE A 597 -5.58 -39.55 -1.87
N LYS A 598 -6.72 -39.62 -1.16
CA LYS A 598 -7.61 -40.78 -1.19
C LYS A 598 -8.15 -41.05 -2.60
N TRP A 599 -8.56 -39.99 -3.32
CA TRP A 599 -9.04 -40.10 -4.69
C TRP A 599 -7.94 -40.49 -5.68
N VAL A 600 -6.75 -39.88 -5.60
CA VAL A 600 -5.63 -40.26 -6.47
C VAL A 600 -5.27 -41.73 -6.29
N LYS A 601 -5.31 -42.25 -5.05
CA LYS A 601 -5.10 -43.67 -4.78
C LYS A 601 -6.18 -44.56 -5.39
N SER A 602 -7.44 -44.11 -5.42
CA SER A 602 -8.55 -44.90 -6.00
C SER A 602 -8.47 -45.03 -7.52
N LEU A 603 -7.74 -44.13 -8.21
CA LEU A 603 -7.56 -44.20 -9.66
C LEU A 603 -6.77 -45.45 -10.11
N LYS A 604 -5.97 -46.07 -9.23
CA LYS A 604 -5.14 -47.26 -9.53
C LYS A 604 -4.30 -47.07 -10.81
N LEU A 605 -3.50 -46.00 -10.84
CA LEU A 605 -2.73 -45.61 -12.01
C LEU A 605 -1.52 -46.54 -12.22
N GLU A 606 -1.42 -47.18 -13.39
CA GLU A 606 -0.22 -47.90 -13.81
C GLU A 606 0.69 -47.00 -14.65
N LYS A 607 2.01 -47.24 -14.58
CA LYS A 607 3.02 -46.38 -15.23
C LYS A 607 2.89 -46.34 -16.77
N SER A 608 2.35 -47.40 -17.37
CA SER A 608 2.10 -47.53 -18.82
C SER A 608 0.90 -46.72 -19.33
N LEU A 609 -0.05 -46.38 -18.47
CA LEU A 609 -1.36 -45.85 -18.86
C LEU A 609 -1.36 -44.36 -19.24
N LEU A 610 -0.41 -43.57 -18.72
CA LEU A 610 -0.41 -42.11 -18.87
C LEU A 610 0.66 -41.57 -19.82
N ASP A 611 1.73 -42.36 -20.09
CA ASP A 611 2.91 -42.00 -20.88
C ASP A 611 3.16 -40.48 -20.96
N ILE A 612 3.63 -39.93 -19.82
CA ILE A 612 3.85 -38.49 -19.66
C ILE A 612 5.29 -38.21 -20.08
N PRO A 613 5.52 -37.61 -21.27
CA PRO A 613 6.88 -37.34 -21.70
C PRO A 613 7.46 -36.23 -20.82
N THR A 614 8.73 -36.40 -20.45
CA THR A 614 9.46 -35.43 -19.62
C THR A 614 10.72 -34.96 -20.33
N LYS A 615 11.08 -33.70 -20.11
CA LYS A 615 12.32 -33.11 -20.61
C LYS A 615 13.09 -32.50 -19.43
N VAL A 616 14.31 -32.97 -19.20
CA VAL A 616 15.19 -32.36 -18.20
C VAL A 616 15.78 -31.08 -18.79
N LEU A 617 15.69 -29.98 -18.06
CA LEU A 617 16.29 -28.71 -18.46
C LEU A 617 17.83 -28.83 -18.44
N GLN A 618 18.44 -28.50 -19.58
CA GLN A 618 19.88 -28.32 -19.74
C GLN A 618 20.07 -26.90 -20.28
N PRO A 619 20.71 -25.98 -19.54
CA PRO A 619 21.02 -24.67 -20.09
C PRO A 619 22.13 -24.83 -21.12
N ASP A 620 21.88 -24.35 -22.34
CA ASP A 620 22.84 -24.43 -23.44
C ASP A 620 24.13 -23.68 -23.08
N GLY A 621 25.27 -24.35 -23.29
CA GLY A 621 26.59 -23.76 -23.15
C GLY A 621 26.89 -22.80 -24.29
N HIS A 622 27.49 -21.66 -23.94
CA HIS A 622 28.31 -20.79 -24.79
C HIS A 622 27.71 -19.85 -25.84
N ASN A 623 26.39 -19.77 -26.09
CA ASN A 623 25.81 -18.70 -26.94
C ASN A 623 24.61 -18.01 -26.27
N ALA A 624 24.87 -17.29 -25.17
CA ALA A 624 23.84 -16.63 -24.37
C ALA A 624 23.25 -15.33 -24.98
N ASN A 625 23.71 -14.90 -26.17
CA ASN A 625 23.31 -13.62 -26.75
C ASN A 625 22.47 -13.70 -28.03
N GLU A 626 22.32 -14.86 -28.68
CA GLU A 626 21.67 -14.88 -30.01
C GLU A 626 20.55 -15.91 -30.26
N VAL A 627 20.13 -16.76 -29.31
CA VAL A 627 19.13 -17.82 -29.64
C VAL A 627 17.92 -17.97 -28.69
N THR A 628 17.84 -17.30 -27.53
CA THR A 628 16.77 -17.58 -26.55
C THR A 628 15.49 -16.75 -26.65
N GLN A 629 15.32 -15.85 -27.64
CA GLN A 629 14.09 -15.06 -27.76
C GLN A 629 12.84 -15.88 -28.17
N ASN A 630 12.97 -17.14 -28.58
CA ASN A 630 11.87 -17.89 -29.20
C ASN A 630 11.39 -19.18 -28.50
N GLN A 631 11.95 -19.60 -27.37
CA GLN A 631 11.38 -20.72 -26.59
C GLN A 631 10.53 -20.20 -25.43
N ARG A 632 9.37 -19.65 -25.77
CA ARG A 632 8.32 -19.39 -24.77
C ARG A 632 7.91 -20.73 -24.18
N LEU A 633 7.96 -20.90 -22.85
CA LEU A 633 7.41 -22.10 -22.23
C LEU A 633 5.92 -22.19 -22.58
N ASP A 634 5.53 -23.32 -23.17
CA ASP A 634 4.13 -23.67 -23.30
C ASP A 634 3.49 -23.70 -21.90
N SER A 635 2.20 -23.39 -21.85
CA SER A 635 1.39 -23.51 -20.63
C SER A 635 1.62 -24.85 -19.95
N TYR A 636 2.00 -24.86 -18.66
CA TYR A 636 2.31 -26.05 -17.89
C TYR A 636 1.19 -27.07 -18.01
N PHE A 637 -0.06 -26.66 -17.72
CA PHE A 637 -1.20 -27.56 -17.78
C PHE A 637 -1.60 -27.99 -19.20
N MET A 638 -1.19 -27.25 -20.23
CA MET A 638 -1.46 -27.58 -21.65
C MET A 638 -0.27 -28.21 -22.36
N ALA A 639 0.88 -28.33 -21.69
CA ALA A 639 2.10 -28.85 -22.28
C ALA A 639 1.92 -30.33 -22.62
N LYS A 640 2.48 -30.73 -23.77
CA LYS A 640 2.60 -32.14 -24.13
C LYS A 640 3.69 -32.82 -23.31
N THR A 641 4.72 -32.07 -22.93
CA THR A 641 5.93 -32.56 -22.23
C THR A 641 6.19 -31.73 -20.99
N ILE A 642 6.35 -32.40 -19.84
CA ILE A 642 6.65 -31.72 -18.57
C ILE A 642 8.15 -31.45 -18.48
N GLN A 643 8.51 -30.19 -18.26
CA GLN A 643 9.90 -29.80 -18.04
C GLN A 643 10.28 -29.97 -16.55
N LEU A 644 11.45 -30.57 -16.32
CA LEU A 644 11.94 -30.89 -14.98
C LEU A 644 13.31 -30.25 -14.74
N VAL A 645 13.48 -29.71 -13.53
CA VAL A 645 14.79 -29.44 -12.94
C VAL A 645 15.15 -30.61 -12.03
N VAL A 646 16.28 -31.25 -12.31
CA VAL A 646 16.77 -32.40 -11.53
C VAL A 646 18.03 -31.97 -10.79
N LEU A 647 17.92 -31.87 -9.46
CA LEU A 647 19.00 -31.44 -8.56
C LEU A 647 19.80 -32.64 -8.03
N GLN A 648 19.13 -33.76 -7.76
CA GLN A 648 19.73 -35.02 -7.31
C GLN A 648 18.98 -36.20 -7.96
N ASP A 649 19.71 -37.14 -8.55
CA ASP A 649 19.15 -38.41 -9.07
C ASP A 649 20.25 -39.48 -9.08
N ASP A 650 19.93 -40.71 -8.66
CA ASP A 650 20.93 -41.75 -8.43
C ASP A 650 21.55 -42.27 -9.75
N PHE A 651 20.90 -42.08 -10.91
CA PHE A 651 21.37 -42.63 -12.21
C PHE A 651 20.92 -41.86 -13.48
N LYS A 652 20.55 -40.56 -13.41
CA LYS A 652 20.04 -39.75 -14.56
C LYS A 652 20.78 -38.42 -14.80
N ARG A 653 20.54 -37.81 -15.97
CA ARG A 653 21.05 -36.47 -16.36
C ARG A 653 20.61 -35.39 -15.36
N ILE A 654 21.54 -34.86 -14.58
CA ILE A 654 21.35 -33.72 -13.65
C ILE A 654 21.25 -32.40 -14.46
N SER A 655 20.46 -31.44 -13.98
CA SER A 655 20.36 -30.10 -14.57
C SER A 655 21.61 -29.26 -14.25
N LYS A 656 22.31 -28.77 -15.29
CA LYS A 656 23.54 -27.97 -15.13
C LYS A 656 23.27 -26.49 -14.83
N ILE A 657 22.83 -26.14 -13.63
CA ILE A 657 22.44 -24.74 -13.31
C ILE A 657 23.69 -23.89 -12.97
N PRO A 658 23.93 -22.75 -13.64
CA PRO A 658 25.06 -21.87 -13.33
C PRO A 658 24.91 -21.22 -11.94
N LEU A 659 26.00 -21.18 -11.18
CA LEU A 659 26.06 -20.47 -9.90
C LEU A 659 26.26 -18.97 -10.14
N PHE A 660 25.39 -18.12 -9.59
CA PHE A 660 25.57 -16.68 -9.63
C PHE A 660 26.77 -16.30 -8.76
N THR A 661 27.79 -15.73 -9.39
CA THR A 661 28.94 -15.14 -8.71
C THR A 661 28.81 -13.62 -8.90
N PRO A 662 28.75 -12.80 -7.84
CA PRO A 662 28.61 -11.35 -7.99
C PRO A 662 29.74 -10.76 -8.82
N TYR A 663 29.42 -9.73 -9.61
CA TYR A 663 30.35 -9.08 -10.53
C TYR A 663 31.65 -8.67 -9.82
N LYS A 664 32.80 -9.05 -10.39
CA LYS A 664 34.12 -8.58 -9.93
C LYS A 664 34.40 -7.10 -10.26
N GLN A 665 33.60 -6.47 -11.13
CA GLN A 665 33.79 -5.08 -11.58
C GLN A 665 32.44 -4.39 -11.85
N LEU A 666 32.19 -3.23 -11.21
CA LEU A 666 30.92 -2.50 -11.27
C LEU A 666 30.72 -1.73 -12.60
N PHE A 667 31.79 -1.20 -13.17
CA PHE A 667 31.73 -0.38 -14.39
C PHE A 667 32.58 -0.97 -15.51
N ARG A 668 32.15 -0.70 -16.75
CA ARG A 668 32.83 -1.14 -17.96
C ARG A 668 33.76 -0.04 -18.47
N ARG A 669 34.93 -0.44 -18.97
CA ARG A 669 35.88 0.49 -19.60
C ARG A 669 35.39 1.02 -20.96
N ASP A 670 34.55 0.29 -21.66
CA ASP A 670 33.97 0.66 -22.97
C ASP A 670 32.61 1.40 -22.85
N GLY A 671 32.17 1.71 -21.61
CA GLY A 671 30.91 2.38 -21.33
C GLY A 671 31.06 3.88 -21.05
N VAL A 672 30.10 4.67 -21.51
CA VAL A 672 29.94 6.09 -21.15
C VAL A 672 28.92 6.23 -20.02
N TYR A 673 29.31 6.91 -18.94
CA TYR A 673 28.49 7.17 -17.76
C TYR A 673 28.19 8.66 -17.62
N LEU A 674 26.91 9.03 -17.65
CA LEU A 674 26.47 10.42 -17.53
C LEU A 674 26.16 10.76 -16.08
N VAL A 675 26.71 11.84 -15.56
CA VAL A 675 26.44 12.34 -14.20
C VAL A 675 25.89 13.75 -14.28
N THR A 676 24.61 13.94 -13.97
CA THR A 676 23.98 15.27 -14.03
C THR A 676 24.13 15.99 -12.70
N GLY A 677 24.57 17.25 -12.68
CA GLY A 677 24.96 17.93 -11.45
C GLY A 677 26.31 17.45 -10.91
N GLY A 678 27.14 16.81 -11.75
CA GLY A 678 28.38 16.17 -11.35
C GLY A 678 29.55 17.10 -10.98
N LEU A 679 29.36 18.42 -10.93
CA LEU A 679 30.40 19.38 -10.54
C LEU A 679 30.38 19.73 -9.04
N SER A 680 29.41 19.22 -8.27
CA SER A 680 29.24 19.60 -6.85
C SER A 680 28.72 18.47 -5.99
N GLY A 681 29.09 18.46 -4.70
CA GLY A 681 28.54 17.57 -3.67
C GLY A 681 28.54 16.10 -4.08
N LEU A 682 27.40 15.44 -3.88
CA LEU A 682 27.22 14.01 -4.17
C LEU A 682 27.41 13.65 -5.65
N GLY A 683 27.12 14.58 -6.57
CA GLY A 683 27.35 14.38 -7.99
C GLY A 683 28.83 14.22 -8.32
N PHE A 684 29.70 15.04 -7.72
CA PHE A 684 31.15 14.92 -7.93
C PHE A 684 31.73 13.68 -7.25
N GLU A 685 31.24 13.32 -6.06
CA GLU A 685 31.61 12.05 -5.41
C GLU A 685 31.21 10.83 -6.25
N THR A 686 30.12 10.92 -7.02
CA THR A 686 29.74 9.87 -7.98
C THR A 686 30.74 9.79 -9.14
N VAL A 687 31.27 10.91 -9.63
CA VAL A 687 32.32 10.93 -10.65
C VAL A 687 33.59 10.25 -10.14
N LYS A 688 34.02 10.57 -8.92
CA LYS A 688 35.16 9.91 -8.25
C LYS A 688 34.94 8.40 -8.12
N PHE A 689 33.77 8.02 -7.62
CA PHE A 689 33.39 6.62 -7.42
C PHE A 689 33.46 5.82 -8.73
N ILE A 690 32.90 6.36 -9.83
CA ILE A 690 32.93 5.68 -11.14
C ILE A 690 34.36 5.54 -11.65
N ALA A 691 35.20 6.57 -11.52
CA ALA A 691 36.59 6.53 -11.94
C ALA A 691 37.39 5.46 -11.15
N GLN A 692 37.23 5.44 -9.83
CA GLN A 692 37.88 4.48 -8.93
C GLN A 692 37.49 3.02 -9.21
N HIS A 693 36.23 2.78 -9.60
CA HIS A 693 35.70 1.44 -9.84
C HIS A 693 35.78 1.02 -11.33
N GLY A 694 36.63 1.69 -12.12
CA GLY A 694 37.04 1.25 -13.46
C GLY A 694 36.15 1.70 -14.62
N GLY A 695 35.36 2.77 -14.44
CA GLY A 695 34.63 3.41 -15.53
C GLY A 695 35.56 4.13 -16.49
N GLY A 696 35.44 3.85 -17.79
CA GLY A 696 36.35 4.40 -18.79
C GLY A 696 36.04 5.84 -19.21
N TYR A 697 34.76 6.13 -19.50
CA TYR A 697 34.32 7.45 -19.98
C TYR A 697 33.23 8.02 -19.07
N ILE A 698 33.47 9.19 -18.50
CA ILE A 698 32.55 9.88 -17.59
C ILE A 698 32.21 11.26 -18.19
N VAL A 699 30.92 11.53 -18.34
CA VAL A 699 30.43 12.79 -18.91
C VAL A 699 29.58 13.51 -17.87
N ILE A 700 30.06 14.67 -17.43
CA ILE A 700 29.38 15.54 -16.48
C ILE A 700 28.43 16.45 -17.27
N LEU A 701 27.15 16.45 -16.91
CA LEU A 701 26.17 17.40 -17.41
C LEU A 701 25.87 18.45 -16.34
N SER A 702 26.12 19.71 -16.64
CA SER A 702 25.95 20.81 -15.70
C SER A 702 25.56 22.10 -16.42
N ARG A 703 24.97 23.06 -15.71
CA ARG A 703 24.58 24.37 -16.31
C ARG A 703 25.74 25.35 -16.45
N SER A 704 26.86 25.09 -15.76
CA SER A 704 28.00 25.98 -15.66
C SER A 704 29.28 25.23 -16.03
N ALA A 705 30.30 25.94 -16.50
CA ALA A 705 31.63 25.37 -16.65
C ALA A 705 32.25 25.01 -15.27
N PRO A 706 33.15 24.03 -15.19
CA PRO A 706 33.91 23.76 -13.96
C PRO A 706 34.73 24.99 -13.56
N THR A 707 34.86 25.23 -12.26
CA THR A 707 35.81 26.22 -11.74
C THR A 707 37.24 25.73 -11.93
N PRO A 708 38.26 26.62 -11.92
CA PRO A 708 39.66 26.21 -12.07
C PRO A 708 40.09 25.12 -11.08
N GLU A 709 39.67 25.24 -9.81
CA GLU A 709 39.89 24.21 -8.78
C GLU A 709 39.28 22.86 -9.17
N ARG A 710 38.02 22.84 -9.61
CA ARG A 710 37.36 21.60 -10.04
C ARG A 710 37.96 21.03 -11.31
N GLN A 711 38.52 21.87 -12.17
CA GLN A 711 39.20 21.42 -13.36
C GLN A 711 40.53 20.74 -13.02
N ALA A 712 41.24 21.22 -11.99
CA ALA A 712 42.40 20.55 -11.42
C ALA A 712 42.01 19.19 -10.79
N ASP A 713 40.97 19.14 -9.95
CA ASP A 713 40.49 17.88 -9.36
C ASP A 713 40.12 16.84 -10.44
N ILE A 714 39.46 17.29 -11.52
CA ILE A 714 39.11 16.41 -12.65
C ILE A 714 40.39 15.89 -13.31
N ALA A 715 41.38 16.74 -13.57
CA ALA A 715 42.64 16.34 -14.20
C ALA A 715 43.40 15.30 -13.35
N ASP A 716 43.43 15.47 -12.03
CA ASP A 716 44.06 14.53 -11.10
C ASP A 716 43.37 13.16 -11.12
N LEU A 717 42.04 13.13 -11.14
CA LEU A 717 41.27 11.88 -11.25
C LEU A 717 41.54 11.15 -12.57
N GLN A 718 41.64 11.88 -13.68
CA GLN A 718 41.98 11.28 -14.98
C GLN A 718 43.37 10.66 -14.97
N ASN A 719 44.35 11.36 -14.40
CA ASN A 719 45.74 10.88 -14.32
C ASN A 719 45.86 9.65 -13.39
N GLN A 720 45.13 9.64 -12.27
CA GLN A 720 45.23 8.57 -11.27
C GLN A 720 44.56 7.27 -11.72
N PHE A 721 43.38 7.35 -12.35
CA PHE A 721 42.55 6.17 -12.65
C PHE A 721 42.45 5.83 -14.15
N GLY A 722 43.02 6.66 -15.03
CA GLY A 722 42.97 6.45 -16.47
C GLY A 722 41.57 6.62 -17.07
N ALA A 723 40.66 7.30 -16.37
CA ALA A 723 39.33 7.63 -16.85
C ALA A 723 39.36 8.90 -17.71
N THR A 724 38.54 8.98 -18.75
CA THR A 724 38.32 10.22 -19.51
C THR A 724 37.09 10.93 -18.98
N ILE A 725 37.26 12.14 -18.44
CA ILE A 725 36.20 12.92 -17.80
C ILE A 725 35.99 14.21 -18.60
N SER A 726 34.78 14.42 -19.10
CA SER A 726 34.42 15.62 -19.87
C SER A 726 33.19 16.30 -19.29
N ASN A 727 33.10 17.63 -19.40
CA ASN A 727 31.94 18.40 -18.99
C ASN A 727 31.22 18.97 -20.22
N ILE A 728 29.90 18.80 -20.28
CA ILE A 728 29.03 19.39 -21.30
C ILE A 728 28.04 20.32 -20.60
N CYS A 729 28.02 21.58 -21.04
CA CYS A 729 27.03 22.55 -20.58
C CYS A 729 25.63 22.11 -21.06
N CYS A 730 24.74 21.77 -20.14
CA CYS A 730 23.42 21.23 -20.43
C CYS A 730 22.47 21.50 -19.24
N ASP A 731 21.36 22.20 -19.47
CA ASP A 731 20.25 22.19 -18.52
C ASP A 731 19.36 20.98 -18.81
N VAL A 732 19.40 19.99 -17.91
CA VAL A 732 18.64 18.74 -18.06
C VAL A 732 17.12 18.96 -18.11
N ALA A 733 16.62 20.06 -17.55
CA ALA A 733 15.21 20.41 -17.62
C ALA A 733 14.78 20.89 -19.03
N ILE A 734 15.72 21.20 -19.93
CA ILE A 734 15.46 21.62 -21.31
C ILE A 734 15.63 20.43 -22.25
N PRO A 735 14.58 19.97 -22.95
CA PRO A 735 14.66 18.79 -23.81
C PRO A 735 15.67 18.91 -24.96
N LYS A 736 15.84 20.12 -25.51
CA LYS A 736 16.77 20.39 -26.62
C LYS A 736 18.22 20.21 -26.20
N ASP A 737 18.60 20.75 -25.04
CA ASP A 737 19.95 20.65 -24.48
C ASP A 737 20.34 19.19 -24.23
N VAL A 738 19.43 18.39 -23.65
CA VAL A 738 19.69 16.96 -23.39
C VAL A 738 19.89 16.19 -24.70
N LYS A 739 19.07 16.45 -25.72
CA LYS A 739 19.23 15.84 -27.05
C LYS A 739 20.57 16.23 -27.69
N GLN A 740 20.97 17.49 -27.59
CA GLN A 740 22.26 17.98 -28.08
C GLN A 740 23.42 17.33 -27.34
N ALA A 741 23.39 17.29 -26.00
CA ALA A 741 24.42 16.65 -25.19
C ALA A 741 24.60 15.17 -25.53
N VAL A 742 23.51 14.40 -25.64
CA VAL A 742 23.56 12.98 -26.04
C VAL A 742 24.11 12.80 -27.47
N SER A 743 23.80 13.72 -28.38
CA SER A 743 24.34 13.68 -29.75
C SER A 743 25.84 13.98 -29.77
N THR A 744 26.28 15.00 -29.03
CA THR A 744 27.70 15.33 -28.84
C THR A 744 28.47 14.14 -28.26
N ILE A 745 27.95 13.47 -27.22
CA ILE A 745 28.57 12.28 -26.62
C ILE A 745 28.77 11.18 -27.66
N LYS A 746 27.78 10.91 -28.51
CA LYS A 746 27.88 9.90 -29.57
C LYS A 746 28.92 10.25 -30.63
N HIS A 747 29.09 11.54 -30.93
CA HIS A 747 30.12 12.00 -31.87
C HIS A 747 31.52 11.97 -31.27
N THR A 748 31.68 12.36 -30.00
CA THR A 748 32.97 12.36 -29.31
C THR A 748 33.47 10.95 -29.02
N TYR A 749 32.58 10.02 -28.68
CA TYR A 749 32.92 8.65 -28.31
C TYR A 749 32.21 7.62 -29.21
N PRO A 750 32.56 7.54 -30.51
CA PRO A 750 31.85 6.69 -31.47
C PRO A 750 31.98 5.18 -31.17
N SER A 751 33.09 4.78 -30.54
CA SER A 751 33.37 3.39 -30.16
C SER A 751 32.78 2.98 -28.81
N ALA A 752 32.22 3.93 -28.04
CA ALA A 752 31.67 3.69 -26.71
C ALA A 752 30.16 3.91 -26.71
N THR A 753 29.44 3.14 -25.90
CA THR A 753 27.98 3.26 -25.78
C THR A 753 27.60 3.85 -24.43
N ILE A 754 26.53 4.64 -24.38
CA ILE A 754 25.99 5.12 -23.11
C ILE A 754 25.45 3.93 -22.33
N ARG A 755 26.03 3.68 -21.15
CA ARG A 755 25.72 2.54 -20.28
C ARG A 755 25.15 2.95 -18.94
N GLY A 756 25.38 4.16 -18.46
CA GLY A 756 24.81 4.58 -17.17
C GLY A 756 24.43 6.03 -17.10
N ILE A 757 23.42 6.32 -16.29
CA ILE A 757 22.95 7.67 -15.98
C ILE A 757 22.78 7.79 -14.48
N PHE A 758 23.44 8.78 -13.89
CA PHE A 758 23.35 9.15 -12.48
C PHE A 758 22.79 10.56 -12.39
N HIS A 759 21.52 10.65 -12.00
CA HIS A 759 20.78 11.89 -11.95
C HIS A 759 20.85 12.52 -10.56
N SER A 760 21.84 13.40 -10.35
CA SER A 760 22.09 14.13 -9.10
C SER A 760 21.71 15.63 -9.14
N ALA A 761 21.02 16.08 -10.19
CA ALA A 761 20.66 17.50 -10.32
C ALA A 761 19.64 17.93 -9.24
N VAL A 762 19.95 19.02 -8.53
CA VAL A 762 19.12 19.51 -7.41
C VAL A 762 19.11 21.03 -7.34
N VAL A 763 17.96 21.58 -6.95
CA VAL A 763 17.76 22.97 -6.53
C VAL A 763 16.90 22.93 -5.27
N LEU A 764 17.25 23.72 -4.25
CA LEU A 764 16.47 23.83 -3.01
C LEU A 764 15.79 25.19 -2.89
N HIS A 765 14.65 25.18 -2.22
CA HIS A 765 13.97 26.37 -1.73
C HIS A 765 13.10 25.98 -0.54
N ASP A 766 13.64 26.17 0.66
CA ASP A 766 13.00 25.75 1.90
C ASP A 766 11.95 26.80 2.32
N GLY A 767 10.82 26.32 2.82
CA GLY A 767 9.71 27.13 3.28
C GLY A 767 8.58 26.27 3.82
N LEU A 768 7.84 26.80 4.79
CA LEU A 768 6.63 26.14 5.26
C LEU A 768 5.58 26.15 4.13
N ILE A 769 4.69 25.16 4.13
CA ILE A 769 3.74 25.01 3.02
C ILE A 769 2.90 26.28 2.77
N HIS A 770 2.60 27.08 3.79
CA HIS A 770 1.84 28.33 3.64
C HIS A 770 2.67 29.50 3.07
N THR A 771 4.00 29.44 3.10
CA THR A 771 4.88 30.48 2.55
C THR A 771 5.33 30.20 1.12
N LEU A 772 5.22 28.94 0.67
CA LEU A 772 5.67 28.53 -0.66
C LEU A 772 4.70 29.00 -1.76
N SER A 773 5.25 29.54 -2.85
CA SER A 773 4.49 29.90 -4.05
C SER A 773 4.54 28.79 -5.12
N LYS A 774 3.71 28.90 -6.17
CA LYS A 774 3.78 27.99 -7.33
C LYS A 774 5.17 28.00 -7.98
N SER A 775 5.80 29.18 -8.12
CA SER A 775 7.13 29.32 -8.69
C SER A 775 8.21 28.61 -7.88
N ASP A 776 8.05 28.52 -6.55
CA ASP A 776 9.01 27.82 -5.69
C ASP A 776 8.92 26.31 -5.87
N PHE A 777 7.71 25.78 -6.06
CA PHE A 777 7.51 24.38 -6.43
C PHE A 777 8.12 24.08 -7.81
N GLU A 778 7.80 24.89 -8.82
CA GLU A 778 8.33 24.71 -10.19
C GLU A 778 9.86 24.74 -10.21
N LYS A 779 10.47 25.70 -9.49
CA LYS A 779 11.93 25.84 -9.38
C LYS A 779 12.61 24.59 -8.82
N VAL A 780 12.05 23.99 -7.76
CA VAL A 780 12.60 22.79 -7.12
C VAL A 780 12.30 21.53 -7.94
N MET A 781 11.12 21.43 -8.54
CA MET A 781 10.71 20.26 -9.32
C MET A 781 11.38 20.19 -10.69
N ARG A 782 11.62 21.31 -11.39
CA ARG A 782 12.20 21.34 -12.74
C ARG A 782 13.40 20.41 -12.94
N PRO A 783 14.50 20.54 -12.17
CA PRO A 783 15.70 19.76 -12.42
C PRO A 783 15.52 18.26 -12.16
N LYS A 784 14.62 17.87 -11.24
CA LYS A 784 14.37 16.46 -10.89
C LYS A 784 13.32 15.82 -11.80
N VAL A 785 12.17 16.47 -11.96
CA VAL A 785 11.01 15.94 -12.69
C VAL A 785 11.20 16.07 -14.20
N ALA A 786 11.33 17.30 -14.72
CA ALA A 786 11.54 17.50 -16.15
C ALA A 786 12.90 16.92 -16.58
N GLY A 787 13.93 17.08 -15.74
CA GLY A 787 15.26 16.50 -15.96
C GLY A 787 15.24 14.99 -16.19
N VAL A 788 14.64 14.22 -15.29
CA VAL A 788 14.60 12.76 -15.41
C VAL A 788 13.75 12.31 -16.61
N LEU A 789 12.65 13.00 -16.92
CA LEU A 789 11.80 12.71 -18.07
C LEU A 789 12.54 12.95 -19.39
N ASN A 790 13.30 14.04 -19.51
CA ASN A 790 14.10 14.34 -20.69
C ASN A 790 15.22 13.33 -20.90
N LEU A 791 15.92 12.96 -19.83
CA LEU A 791 16.93 11.90 -19.85
C LEU A 791 16.32 10.57 -20.31
N HIS A 792 15.16 10.20 -19.74
CA HIS A 792 14.46 8.98 -20.11
C HIS A 792 14.06 8.95 -21.58
N ASN A 793 13.39 10.00 -22.07
CA ASN A 793 12.93 10.07 -23.46
C ASN A 793 14.10 9.98 -24.45
N THR A 794 15.22 10.64 -24.14
CA THR A 794 16.39 10.67 -25.04
C THR A 794 17.19 9.37 -25.02
N THR A 795 17.21 8.67 -23.88
CA THR A 795 18.02 7.46 -23.68
C THR A 795 17.22 6.17 -23.68
N ARG A 796 15.91 6.22 -23.98
CA ARG A 796 15.00 5.06 -23.99
C ARG A 796 15.48 3.89 -24.88
N ARG A 797 16.20 4.19 -25.97
CA ARG A 797 16.75 3.19 -26.90
C ARG A 797 18.16 2.71 -26.54
N CYS A 798 18.81 3.33 -25.53
CA CYS A 798 20.13 2.91 -25.06
C CYS A 798 19.98 1.69 -24.14
N GLN A 799 20.85 0.70 -24.31
CA GLN A 799 20.94 -0.44 -23.40
C GLN A 799 21.78 -0.05 -22.17
N LEU A 800 21.13 0.59 -21.22
CA LEU A 800 21.76 1.01 -19.97
C LEU A 800 21.95 -0.18 -19.03
N ASP A 801 23.06 -0.17 -18.31
CA ASP A 801 23.31 -0.98 -17.11
C ASP A 801 22.68 -0.29 -15.89
N TYR A 802 22.82 1.04 -15.81
CA TYR A 802 22.36 1.85 -14.68
C TYR A 802 21.50 3.05 -15.09
N PHE A 803 20.42 3.28 -14.37
CA PHE A 803 19.68 4.56 -14.40
C PHE A 803 19.31 4.89 -12.95
N VAL A 804 20.15 5.69 -12.32
CA VAL A 804 20.10 5.97 -10.88
C VAL A 804 19.62 7.40 -10.68
N CYS A 805 18.57 7.57 -9.89
CA CYS A 805 18.05 8.86 -9.47
C CYS A 805 18.42 9.09 -8.01
N TYR A 806 19.07 10.21 -7.71
CA TYR A 806 19.32 10.59 -6.33
C TYR A 806 18.09 11.32 -5.79
N SER A 807 17.39 10.60 -4.94
CA SER A 807 16.26 11.06 -4.15
C SER A 807 16.73 11.42 -2.74
N SER A 808 15.80 11.62 -1.81
CA SER A 808 16.11 11.95 -0.42
C SER A 808 15.21 11.20 0.53
N ILE A 809 15.68 10.92 1.74
CA ILE A 809 14.87 10.41 2.84
C ILE A 809 13.66 11.30 3.16
N ALA A 810 13.72 12.59 2.81
CA ALA A 810 12.61 13.54 2.97
C ALA A 810 11.35 13.13 2.19
N SER A 811 11.45 12.33 1.12
CA SER A 811 10.27 11.79 0.41
C SER A 811 9.49 10.77 1.25
N PHE A 812 10.13 10.20 2.28
CA PHE A 812 9.56 9.16 3.13
C PHE A 812 9.23 9.66 4.54
N LEU A 813 10.18 10.31 5.22
CA LEU A 813 9.97 10.83 6.58
C LEU A 813 9.17 12.14 6.58
N GLY A 814 9.21 12.88 5.47
CA GLY A 814 8.72 14.25 5.41
C GLY A 814 9.64 15.24 6.14
N ASN A 815 9.60 16.49 5.69
CA ASN A 815 10.21 17.61 6.38
C ASN A 815 9.30 18.84 6.16
N SER A 816 8.85 19.46 7.26
CA SER A 816 7.82 20.51 7.24
C SER A 816 8.21 21.75 6.44
N ALA A 817 9.51 22.04 6.35
CA ALA A 817 10.06 23.15 5.58
C ALA A 817 10.42 22.78 4.12
N GLN A 818 10.17 21.55 3.68
CA GLN A 818 10.66 21.03 2.39
C GLN A 818 9.60 20.25 1.62
N ALA A 819 8.34 20.70 1.66
CA ALA A 819 7.23 20.03 0.99
C ALA A 819 7.43 19.91 -0.54
N ASN A 820 7.90 20.97 -1.20
CA ASN A 820 8.25 21.00 -2.62
C ASN A 820 9.38 20.01 -2.97
N TYR A 821 10.43 19.95 -2.14
CA TYR A 821 11.56 19.05 -2.32
C TYR A 821 11.17 17.58 -2.08
N ALA A 822 10.41 17.30 -1.03
CA ALA A 822 9.86 15.97 -0.77
C ALA A 822 9.02 15.49 -1.95
N ALA A 823 8.12 16.32 -2.48
CA ALA A 823 7.31 16.00 -3.65
C ALA A 823 8.14 15.68 -4.91
N ALA A 824 9.20 16.47 -5.19
CA ALA A 824 10.10 16.22 -6.32
C ALA A 824 10.84 14.87 -6.19
N ASN A 825 11.27 14.52 -4.98
CA ASN A 825 11.94 13.25 -4.69
C ASN A 825 10.99 12.05 -4.71
N SER A 826 9.76 12.20 -4.18
CA SER A 826 8.72 11.17 -4.30
C SER A 826 8.39 10.87 -5.77
N PHE A 827 8.42 11.87 -6.66
CA PHE A 827 8.29 11.64 -8.09
C PHE A 827 9.43 10.77 -8.64
N LEU A 828 10.69 11.06 -8.30
CA LEU A 828 11.84 10.25 -8.72
C LEU A 828 11.72 8.79 -8.25
N ASP A 829 11.29 8.60 -7.00
CA ASP A 829 11.06 7.28 -6.43
C ASP A 829 10.07 6.48 -7.29
N MET A 830 8.89 7.05 -7.53
CA MET A 830 7.85 6.40 -8.33
C MET A 830 8.22 6.27 -9.80
N PHE A 831 9.01 7.20 -10.33
CA PHE A 831 9.50 7.16 -11.70
C PHE A 831 10.46 5.98 -11.92
N CYS A 832 11.34 5.68 -10.98
CA CYS A 832 12.21 4.50 -11.05
C CYS A 832 11.40 3.20 -11.02
N HIS A 833 10.34 3.11 -10.19
CA HIS A 833 9.40 1.99 -10.21
C HIS A 833 8.68 1.88 -11.57
N TYR A 834 8.26 2.99 -12.16
CA TYR A 834 7.68 3.01 -13.51
C TYR A 834 8.66 2.49 -14.56
N ARG A 835 9.93 2.94 -14.54
CA ARG A 835 10.97 2.48 -15.48
C ARG A 835 11.19 0.97 -15.39
N ARG A 836 11.27 0.44 -14.17
CA ARG A 836 11.37 -1.01 -13.95
C ARG A 836 10.18 -1.76 -14.51
N ARG A 837 8.96 -1.23 -14.33
CA ARG A 837 7.71 -1.79 -14.90
C ARG A 837 7.71 -1.85 -16.44
N ILE A 838 8.45 -0.99 -17.13
CA ILE A 838 8.51 -1.00 -18.61
C ILE A 838 9.77 -1.69 -19.16
N GLY A 839 10.59 -2.30 -18.29
CA GLY A 839 11.75 -3.10 -18.70
C GLY A 839 13.06 -2.37 -18.80
N LEU A 840 13.11 -1.16 -18.26
CA LEU A 840 14.31 -0.35 -18.28
C LEU A 840 14.93 -0.33 -16.88
N PRO A 841 16.26 -0.23 -16.77
CA PRO A 841 16.91 0.02 -15.49
C PRO A 841 16.33 1.29 -14.84
N GLY A 842 16.19 1.26 -13.52
CA GLY A 842 15.67 2.36 -12.72
C GLY A 842 15.90 2.06 -11.24
N GLN A 843 16.67 2.90 -10.57
CA GLN A 843 16.92 2.81 -9.13
C GLN A 843 16.85 4.21 -8.53
N SER A 844 16.04 4.39 -7.49
CA SER A 844 16.04 5.59 -6.67
C SER A 844 16.83 5.33 -5.40
N ILE A 845 17.79 6.20 -5.09
CA ILE A 845 18.52 6.16 -3.81
C ILE A 845 18.06 7.34 -2.96
N ASN A 846 17.36 7.06 -1.88
CA ASN A 846 16.91 8.04 -0.89
C ASN A 846 18.05 8.32 0.09
N TRP A 847 18.84 9.33 -0.20
CA TRP A 847 19.95 9.72 0.66
C TRP A 847 19.49 10.40 1.94
N GLY A 848 20.09 9.99 3.06
CA GLY A 848 19.99 10.63 4.37
C GLY A 848 20.79 11.92 4.47
N ALA A 849 21.20 12.29 5.69
CA ALA A 849 22.04 13.45 5.92
C ALA A 849 23.50 13.13 5.54
N LEU A 850 24.13 13.97 4.71
CA LEU A 850 25.46 13.73 4.13
C LEU A 850 26.42 14.85 4.50
N ASN A 851 27.66 14.53 4.86
CA ASN A 851 28.72 15.52 5.16
C ASN A 851 29.34 16.14 3.89
N ILE A 852 28.52 16.41 2.87
CA ILE A 852 28.96 16.98 1.60
C ILE A 852 27.89 17.91 1.03
N GLY A 853 28.34 18.85 0.18
CA GLY A 853 27.45 19.77 -0.53
C GLY A 853 26.65 20.67 0.43
N LEU A 854 25.35 20.38 0.57
CA LEU A 854 24.37 21.28 1.20
C LEU A 854 24.50 21.42 2.73
N LEU A 855 25.08 20.41 3.37
CA LEU A 855 25.31 20.33 4.82
C LEU A 855 26.79 20.48 5.20
N LEU A 856 27.68 20.68 4.23
CA LEU A 856 29.10 20.90 4.48
C LEU A 856 29.28 22.16 5.32
N ASN A 857 29.99 22.05 6.45
CA ASN A 857 30.27 23.13 7.40
C ASN A 857 29.03 23.79 8.03
N LYS A 858 27.95 23.01 8.27
CA LYS A 858 26.72 23.49 8.92
C LYS A 858 26.43 22.78 10.25
N ASP A 859 27.34 22.92 11.21
CA ASP A 859 27.37 22.17 12.47
C ASP A 859 26.05 22.23 13.26
N LYS A 860 25.39 23.40 13.33
CA LYS A 860 24.11 23.56 14.01
C LYS A 860 22.99 22.70 13.41
N ILE A 861 22.97 22.54 12.09
CA ILE A 861 21.96 21.72 11.39
C ILE A 861 22.31 20.24 11.53
N GLN A 862 23.60 19.89 11.50
CA GLN A 862 24.07 18.53 11.71
C GLN A 862 23.67 18.03 13.11
N GLN A 863 23.98 18.80 14.15
CA GLN A 863 23.59 18.49 15.54
C GLN A 863 22.07 18.36 15.69
N PHE A 864 21.29 19.22 15.05
CA PHE A 864 19.83 19.13 15.07
C PHE A 864 19.30 17.82 14.45
N LEU A 865 19.86 17.40 13.32
CA LEU A 865 19.48 16.14 12.67
C LEU A 865 19.86 14.94 13.53
N GLU A 866 21.02 14.99 14.18
CA GLU A 866 21.49 13.94 15.07
C GLU A 866 20.58 13.77 16.29
N GLN A 867 20.15 14.89 16.90
CA GLN A 867 19.14 14.88 17.97
C GLN A 867 17.82 14.24 17.53
N LYS A 868 17.44 14.37 16.25
CA LYS A 868 16.25 13.72 15.66
C LYS A 868 16.46 12.25 15.27
N GLY A 869 17.66 11.71 15.49
CA GLY A 869 18.03 10.33 15.19
C GLY A 869 18.49 10.08 13.76
N LEU A 870 18.78 11.14 12.99
CA LEU A 870 19.33 11.07 11.63
C LEU A 870 20.81 11.44 11.68
N MET A 871 21.68 10.43 11.65
CA MET A 871 23.12 10.63 11.74
C MET A 871 23.69 11.05 10.39
N ILE A 872 24.81 11.78 10.41
CA ILE A 872 25.51 12.21 9.21
C ILE A 872 26.33 11.04 8.62
N LEU A 873 26.33 10.91 7.30
CA LEU A 873 27.18 10.00 6.54
C LEU A 873 28.42 10.74 6.01
N ASP A 874 29.60 10.17 6.25
CA ASP A 874 30.87 10.66 5.71
C ASP A 874 31.16 10.12 4.30
N VAL A 875 32.11 10.74 3.58
CA VAL A 875 32.44 10.38 2.18
C VAL A 875 32.74 8.89 1.98
N PRO A 876 33.55 8.21 2.82
CA PRO A 876 33.78 6.78 2.67
C PRO A 876 32.49 5.96 2.81
N GLU A 877 31.65 6.28 3.79
CA GLU A 877 30.37 5.60 4.02
C GLU A 877 29.40 5.82 2.84
N ILE A 878 29.44 6.99 2.19
CA ILE A 878 28.67 7.29 0.98
C ILE A 878 29.08 6.38 -0.17
N HIS A 879 30.38 6.18 -0.39
CA HIS A 879 30.91 5.32 -1.44
C HIS A 879 30.55 3.84 -1.18
N GLU A 880 30.66 3.38 0.07
CA GLU A 880 30.22 2.03 0.47
C GLU A 880 28.72 1.82 0.25
N CYS A 881 27.90 2.80 0.64
CA CYS A 881 26.46 2.76 0.41
C CYS A 881 26.12 2.74 -1.08
N LEU A 882 26.83 3.52 -1.90
CA LEU A 882 26.62 3.56 -3.35
C LEU A 882 26.98 2.23 -4.00
N GLU A 883 28.14 1.65 -3.66
CA GLU A 883 28.53 0.29 -4.10
C GLU A 883 27.42 -0.71 -3.77
N TYR A 884 26.98 -0.73 -2.52
CA TYR A 884 25.95 -1.64 -2.05
C TYR A 884 24.62 -1.46 -2.81
N CYS A 885 24.18 -0.21 -3.02
CA CYS A 885 22.96 0.08 -3.75
C CYS A 885 23.01 -0.45 -5.19
N LEU A 886 24.14 -0.25 -5.88
CA LEU A 886 24.33 -0.72 -7.25
C LEU A 886 24.37 -2.25 -7.35
N MET A 887 24.93 -2.93 -6.35
CA MET A 887 24.96 -4.40 -6.30
C MET A 887 23.58 -5.02 -6.07
N GLN A 888 22.75 -4.44 -5.19
CA GLN A 888 21.43 -4.99 -4.87
C GLN A 888 20.39 -4.76 -5.98
N SER A 889 20.57 -3.73 -6.82
CA SER A 889 19.68 -3.37 -7.93
C SER A 889 18.19 -3.14 -7.57
N ASN A 890 17.81 -3.03 -6.29
CA ASN A 890 16.41 -2.74 -5.91
C ASN A 890 15.92 -1.42 -6.54
N PRO A 891 14.63 -1.27 -6.88
CA PRO A 891 14.09 -0.06 -7.51
C PRO A 891 14.18 1.19 -6.62
N GLN A 892 14.19 0.99 -5.30
CA GLN A 892 14.26 2.06 -4.31
C GLN A 892 15.01 1.56 -3.06
N ILE A 893 16.02 2.32 -2.60
CA ILE A 893 16.82 2.02 -1.40
C ILE A 893 17.01 3.30 -0.61
N VAL A 894 16.92 3.22 0.72
CA VAL A 894 17.28 4.32 1.63
C VAL A 894 18.70 4.10 2.13
N ALA A 895 19.58 5.10 1.92
CA ALA A 895 20.95 5.11 2.41
C ALA A 895 21.06 6.18 3.50
N SER A 896 20.92 5.78 4.76
CA SER A 896 20.94 6.67 5.92
C SER A 896 21.42 5.94 7.17
N LYS A 897 22.12 6.65 8.04
CA LYS A 897 22.55 6.18 9.36
C LYS A 897 21.53 6.64 10.40
N PHE A 898 20.99 5.71 11.19
CA PHE A 898 19.92 5.98 12.15
C PHE A 898 20.38 5.72 13.58
N HIS A 899 20.00 6.61 14.50
CA HIS A 899 19.98 6.31 15.92
C HIS A 899 18.54 5.98 16.33
N PHE A 900 18.17 4.70 16.26
CA PHE A 900 16.77 4.25 16.37
C PHE A 900 16.08 4.65 17.67
N GLN A 901 16.82 4.75 18.79
CA GLN A 901 16.26 5.22 20.06
C GLN A 901 15.82 6.69 19.98
N ASN A 902 16.65 7.56 19.40
CA ASN A 902 16.33 8.99 19.25
C ASN A 902 15.24 9.18 18.20
N LEU A 903 15.32 8.42 17.10
CA LEU A 903 14.32 8.42 16.04
C LEU A 903 12.93 8.01 16.58
N SER A 904 12.88 7.00 17.46
CA SER A 904 11.66 6.56 18.15
C SER A 904 11.07 7.64 19.04
N LYS A 905 11.91 8.27 19.88
CA LYS A 905 11.50 9.26 20.88
C LYS A 905 11.03 10.58 20.25
N HIS A 906 11.57 10.97 19.09
CA HIS A 906 11.27 12.27 18.46
C HIS A 906 10.47 12.18 17.16
N SER A 907 11.07 11.60 16.11
CA SER A 907 10.53 11.69 14.74
C SER A 907 9.36 10.73 14.51
N LEU A 908 9.38 9.56 15.16
CA LEU A 908 8.34 8.53 15.01
C LEU A 908 7.25 8.59 16.09
N SER A 909 7.51 9.21 17.24
CA SER A 909 6.52 9.37 18.31
C SER A 909 5.33 10.23 17.89
N SER A 910 5.57 11.25 17.08
CA SER A 910 4.55 12.16 16.55
C SER A 910 3.71 11.59 15.40
N ASN A 911 4.13 10.46 14.79
CA ASN A 911 3.44 9.89 13.63
C ASN A 911 3.30 8.36 13.73
N VAL A 912 2.12 7.93 14.19
CA VAL A 912 1.77 6.52 14.40
C VAL A 912 1.96 5.67 13.14
N TYR A 913 1.68 6.21 11.95
CA TYR A 913 1.84 5.48 10.69
C TYR A 913 3.30 5.28 10.30
N LEU A 914 4.15 6.29 10.50
CA LEU A 914 5.60 6.14 10.31
C LEU A 914 6.17 5.14 11.33
N LYS A 915 5.75 5.23 12.60
CA LYS A 915 6.13 4.26 13.65
C LYS A 915 5.76 2.83 13.26
N GLN A 916 4.55 2.60 12.74
CA GLN A 916 4.12 1.30 12.25
C GLN A 916 4.97 0.80 11.06
N ARG A 917 5.39 1.67 10.14
CA ARG A 917 6.23 1.29 8.99
C ARG A 917 7.65 0.90 9.39
N PHE A 918 8.19 1.50 10.44
CA PHE A 918 9.52 1.18 10.99
C PHE A 918 9.52 0.07 12.05
N TYR A 919 8.35 -0.35 12.53
CA TYR A 919 8.23 -1.27 13.66
C TYR A 919 9.05 -2.56 13.48
N SER A 920 9.05 -3.16 12.28
CA SER A 920 9.81 -4.39 12.01
C SER A 920 11.32 -4.22 12.22
N VAL A 921 11.89 -3.10 11.72
CA VAL A 921 13.33 -2.82 11.84
C VAL A 921 13.67 -2.42 13.28
N MET A 922 12.79 -1.66 13.94
CA MET A 922 12.98 -1.25 15.33
C MET A 922 12.91 -2.42 16.30
N ALA A 923 11.99 -3.36 16.10
CA ALA A 923 11.85 -4.54 16.96
C ALA A 923 13.08 -5.46 16.87
N GLU A 924 13.67 -5.61 15.68
CA GLU A 924 14.93 -6.33 15.48
C GLU A 924 16.09 -5.67 16.25
N GLU A 925 16.22 -4.34 16.16
CA GLU A 925 17.31 -3.61 16.80
C GLU A 925 17.16 -3.54 18.33
N ILE A 926 15.94 -3.35 18.84
CA ILE A 926 15.65 -3.35 20.28
C ILE A 926 15.96 -4.72 20.89
N LYS A 927 15.69 -5.80 20.16
CA LYS A 927 16.04 -7.15 20.59
C LYS A 927 17.56 -7.35 20.67
N HIS A 928 18.30 -6.88 19.66
CA HIS A 928 19.76 -6.89 19.66
C HIS A 928 20.38 -6.06 20.80
N LEU A 929 19.80 -4.90 21.13
CA LEU A 929 20.21 -4.03 22.23
C LEU A 929 19.91 -4.65 23.60
N ALA A 930 18.77 -5.32 23.75
CA ALA A 930 18.44 -6.05 24.97
C ALA A 930 19.45 -7.19 25.24
N ASP A 931 19.82 -7.94 24.20
CA ASP A 931 20.82 -9.02 24.27
C ASP A 931 22.25 -8.51 24.53
N THR A 932 22.56 -7.23 24.28
CA THR A 932 23.87 -6.62 24.58
C THR A 932 23.93 -5.87 25.91
N SER A 933 22.80 -5.67 26.58
CA SER A 933 22.66 -4.83 27.79
C SER A 933 22.75 -5.58 29.13
N GLU A 934 23.28 -6.80 29.17
CA GLU A 934 23.57 -7.52 30.43
C GLU A 934 24.89 -7.10 31.12
N ILE A 935 25.63 -6.12 30.61
CA ILE A 935 26.87 -5.64 31.24
C ILE A 935 26.86 -4.11 31.38
N SER A 936 26.13 -3.59 32.37
CA SER A 936 26.45 -2.36 33.10
C SER A 936 25.37 -2.03 34.15
N GLN A 937 25.34 -2.83 35.23
CA GLN A 937 24.92 -2.28 36.52
C GLN A 937 26.08 -1.45 37.07
N GLY A 938 25.90 -0.13 37.17
CA GLY A 938 26.91 0.73 37.81
C GLY A 938 26.63 2.23 37.68
N ASN A 939 25.78 2.78 38.56
CA ASN A 939 26.21 3.69 39.63
C ASN A 939 25.01 4.39 40.28
N SER A 940 24.91 4.19 41.59
CA SER A 940 24.02 4.89 42.49
C SER A 940 24.70 6.16 43.02
N ILE A 941 23.89 7.22 43.19
CA ILE A 941 24.08 8.45 44.01
C ILE A 941 24.79 9.66 43.35
N SER A 942 24.03 10.75 43.16
CA SER A 942 24.45 12.11 43.50
C SER A 942 23.23 12.96 43.92
N ASN A 943 23.45 13.81 44.94
CA ASN A 943 22.45 14.60 45.66
C ASN A 943 21.57 15.40 44.68
N LEU A 944 20.24 15.27 44.79
CA LEU A 944 19.28 15.77 43.80
C LEU A 944 19.29 17.30 43.69
N GLU A 945 19.65 17.96 44.81
CA GLU A 945 19.88 19.39 44.91
C GLU A 945 21.07 19.84 44.04
N ASN A 946 22.23 19.18 44.19
CA ASN A 946 23.41 19.48 43.38
C ASN A 946 23.13 19.28 41.88
N TYR A 947 22.35 18.25 41.53
CA TYR A 947 21.95 18.01 40.15
C TYR A 947 21.10 19.17 39.58
N VAL A 948 20.10 19.66 40.32
CA VAL A 948 19.27 20.80 39.88
C VAL A 948 20.11 22.06 39.74
N ILE A 949 21.00 22.33 40.69
CA ILE A 949 21.88 23.51 40.66
C ILE A 949 22.82 23.43 39.44
N THR A 950 23.44 22.28 39.17
CA THR A 950 24.30 22.11 37.99
C THR A 950 23.53 22.32 36.68
N VAL A 951 22.34 21.73 36.53
CA VAL A 951 21.53 21.89 35.31
C VAL A 951 21.13 23.35 35.09
N LEU A 952 20.79 24.08 36.15
CA LEU A 952 20.45 25.49 36.06
C LEU A 952 21.68 26.36 35.74
N CYS A 953 22.84 26.08 36.34
CA CYS A 953 24.08 26.80 36.06
C CYS A 953 24.57 26.57 34.62
N ASP A 954 24.51 25.33 34.11
CA ASP A 954 24.94 24.97 32.75
C ASP A 954 24.07 25.64 31.67
N ILE A 955 22.76 25.77 31.93
CA ILE A 955 21.81 26.31 30.95
C ILE A 955 21.70 27.84 31.04
N CYS A 956 21.79 28.41 32.24
CA CYS A 956 21.65 29.85 32.46
C CYS A 956 22.99 30.61 32.50
N GLY A 957 24.12 29.90 32.59
CA GLY A 957 25.47 30.47 32.52
C GLY A 957 25.92 31.23 33.78
N MET A 958 25.55 30.77 34.98
CA MET A 958 25.87 31.40 36.27
C MET A 958 26.82 30.53 37.12
N ASP A 959 27.52 31.15 38.07
CA ASP A 959 28.41 30.44 39.01
C ASP A 959 27.62 29.75 40.14
N ALA A 960 27.98 28.51 40.44
CA ALA A 960 27.27 27.66 41.41
C ALA A 960 27.29 28.21 42.86
N GLU A 961 28.18 29.15 43.18
CA GLU A 961 28.29 29.78 44.50
C GLU A 961 27.23 30.87 44.74
N GLU A 962 26.53 31.34 43.69
CA GLU A 962 25.47 32.35 43.79
C GLU A 962 24.06 31.75 43.94
N VAL A 963 23.93 30.42 43.82
CA VAL A 963 22.65 29.71 43.80
C VAL A 963 22.32 29.10 45.16
N THR A 964 21.32 29.67 45.85
CA THR A 964 20.78 29.12 47.11
C THR A 964 19.43 28.44 46.90
N ASN A 965 19.02 27.56 47.83
CA ASN A 965 17.76 26.81 47.74
C ASN A 965 16.49 27.68 47.65
N ASP A 966 16.55 28.92 48.15
CA ASP A 966 15.43 29.87 48.14
C ASP A 966 15.48 30.85 46.96
N THR A 967 16.44 30.68 46.04
CA THR A 967 16.55 31.53 44.85
C THR A 967 15.38 31.27 43.93
N SER A 968 14.63 32.32 43.59
CA SER A 968 13.53 32.25 42.61
C SER A 968 14.08 32.01 41.20
N LEU A 969 13.41 31.15 40.43
CA LEU A 969 13.75 30.85 39.03
C LEU A 969 13.68 32.09 38.12
N LEU A 970 12.94 33.13 38.51
CA LEU A 970 12.92 34.41 37.78
C LEU A 970 14.24 35.18 37.87
N ALA A 971 15.00 35.02 38.96
CA ALA A 971 16.30 35.67 39.12
C ALA A 971 17.34 35.16 38.10
N PHE A 972 17.08 34.00 37.49
CA PHE A 972 17.92 33.39 36.46
C PHE A 972 17.58 33.86 35.04
N GLY A 973 16.63 34.78 34.86
CA GLY A 973 16.25 35.30 33.54
C GLY A 973 15.65 34.23 32.62
N ILE A 974 15.07 33.17 33.18
CA ILE A 974 14.50 32.05 32.43
C ILE A 974 13.33 32.54 31.57
N ASP A 975 13.54 32.55 30.26
CA ASP A 975 12.51 32.79 29.26
C ASP A 975 11.83 31.48 28.83
N SER A 976 10.82 31.56 27.97
CA SER A 976 10.08 30.37 27.52
C SER A 976 10.94 29.34 26.77
N MET A 977 12.06 29.75 26.17
CA MET A 977 12.99 28.84 25.48
C MET A 977 13.94 28.14 26.46
N LEU A 978 14.47 28.87 27.45
CA LEU A 978 15.31 28.31 28.51
C LEU A 978 14.52 27.39 29.43
N ALA A 979 13.28 27.77 29.80
CA ALA A 979 12.39 26.92 30.59
C ALA A 979 12.14 25.57 29.92
N MET A 980 11.92 25.58 28.60
CA MET A 980 11.73 24.36 27.82
C MET A 980 13.02 23.54 27.69
N THR A 981 14.19 24.20 27.70
CA THR A 981 15.50 23.54 27.68
C THR A 981 15.81 22.85 29.01
N VAL A 982 15.55 23.52 30.13
CA VAL A 982 15.66 22.96 31.50
C VAL A 982 14.69 21.78 31.67
N GLN A 983 13.43 21.95 31.25
CA GLN A 983 12.41 20.89 31.27
C GLN A 983 12.86 19.65 30.49
N ASN A 984 13.35 19.83 29.25
CA ASN A 984 13.79 18.73 28.41
C ASN A 984 15.03 18.03 29.00
N ARG A 985 15.97 18.77 29.57
CA ARG A 985 17.16 18.21 30.20
C ARG A 985 16.82 17.37 31.43
N MET A 986 15.94 17.88 32.31
CA MET A 986 15.49 17.15 33.49
C MET A 986 14.67 15.90 33.14
N PHE A 987 13.86 15.96 32.09
CA PHE A 987 13.16 14.79 31.56
C PHE A 987 14.11 13.76 30.94
N GLN A 988 15.16 14.18 30.24
CA GLN A 988 16.16 13.28 29.66
C GLN A 988 16.97 12.51 30.71
N ASP A 989 17.42 13.21 31.75
CA ASP A 989 18.35 12.66 32.74
C ASP A 989 17.64 11.89 33.87
N ARG A 990 16.38 12.23 34.18
CA ARG A 990 15.63 11.65 35.31
C ARG A 990 14.25 11.09 34.95
N ASN A 991 13.77 11.30 33.73
CA ASN A 991 12.47 10.81 33.25
C ASN A 991 11.25 11.38 34.02
N VAL A 992 11.41 12.56 34.64
CA VAL A 992 10.34 13.28 35.35
C VAL A 992 9.93 14.51 34.54
N ASN A 993 8.63 14.65 34.27
CA ASN A 993 8.09 15.77 33.49
C ASN A 993 7.67 16.92 34.42
N VAL A 994 8.50 17.96 34.49
CA VAL A 994 8.16 19.19 35.23
C VAL A 994 7.31 20.09 34.34
N PRO A 995 6.07 20.46 34.71
CA PRO A 995 5.23 21.31 33.86
C PRO A 995 5.86 22.67 33.58
N LEU A 996 5.85 23.10 32.31
CA LEU A 996 6.46 24.37 31.88
C LEU A 996 5.89 25.59 32.61
N VAL A 997 4.59 25.57 32.93
CA VAL A 997 3.91 26.62 33.71
C VAL A 997 4.54 26.77 35.10
N LYS A 998 5.03 25.67 35.70
CA LYS A 998 5.63 25.66 37.04
C LYS A 998 7.07 26.14 37.03
N LEU A 999 7.80 25.94 35.92
CA LEU A 999 9.13 26.51 35.68
C LEU A 999 9.08 28.03 35.40
N MET A 1000 7.95 28.50 34.86
CA MET A 1000 7.70 29.91 34.53
C MET A 1000 6.99 30.68 35.66
N ASP A 1001 6.62 30.01 36.76
CA ASP A 1001 5.93 30.62 37.89
C ASP A 1001 6.92 31.50 38.69
N PRO A 1002 6.60 32.79 38.93
CA PRO A 1002 7.46 33.73 39.63
C PRO A 1002 7.85 33.30 41.06
N ASN A 1003 7.07 32.43 41.68
CA ASN A 1003 7.27 31.99 43.06
C ASN A 1003 8.01 30.65 43.18
N THR A 1004 8.38 30.02 42.06
CA THR A 1004 9.09 28.74 42.09
C THR A 1004 10.55 28.94 42.46
N THR A 1005 10.99 28.29 43.53
CA THR A 1005 12.38 28.26 44.01
C THR A 1005 13.09 26.96 43.60
N VAL A 1006 14.43 26.95 43.72
CA VAL A 1006 15.24 25.74 43.50
C VAL A 1006 14.79 24.58 44.40
N SER A 1007 14.47 24.84 45.67
CA SER A 1007 13.93 23.83 46.60
C SER A 1007 12.60 23.23 46.13
N MET A 1008 11.69 24.06 45.61
CA MET A 1008 10.41 23.61 45.06
C MET A 1008 10.61 22.70 43.84
N LEU A 1009 11.62 22.98 43.02
CA LEU A 1009 11.98 22.18 41.86
C LEU A 1009 12.56 20.82 42.26
N VAL A 1010 13.39 20.78 43.31
CA VAL A 1010 13.92 19.54 43.88
C VAL A 1010 12.79 18.66 44.43
N SER A 1011 11.80 19.23 45.13
CA SER A 1011 10.63 18.50 45.62
C SER A 1011 9.78 17.91 44.49
N LEU A 1012 9.57 18.66 43.40
CA LEU A 1012 8.84 18.16 42.23
C LEU A 1012 9.53 16.98 41.53
N LEU A 1013 10.86 16.92 41.61
CA LEU A 1013 11.64 15.81 41.07
C LEU A 1013 11.71 14.61 42.03
N GLN A 1014 11.33 14.78 43.31
CA GLN A 1014 11.24 13.71 44.30
C GLN A 1014 9.86 13.01 44.31
N GLU A 1015 8.76 13.74 44.05
CA GLU A 1015 7.39 13.22 44.22
C GLU A 1015 6.85 12.33 43.09
N ASN A 1016 7.61 12.03 42.02
CA ASN A 1016 7.09 11.23 40.90
C ASN A 1016 7.96 10.02 40.50
N PRO A 1017 7.91 8.92 41.26
CA PRO A 1017 8.17 7.59 40.74
C PRO A 1017 6.91 6.71 40.82
N GLN A 1018 6.19 6.60 39.70
CA GLN A 1018 5.19 5.57 39.39
C GLN A 1018 3.97 5.41 40.32
N THR A 1019 2.85 6.06 40.00
CA THR A 1019 1.50 5.54 40.27
C THR A 1019 0.46 6.13 39.31
N GLU A 1020 0.12 5.42 38.24
CA GLU A 1020 -1.24 5.46 37.66
C GLU A 1020 -1.56 4.06 37.10
N GLY A 1021 -2.18 3.24 37.94
CA GLY A 1021 -2.70 1.91 37.62
C GLY A 1021 -3.57 1.39 38.76
N HIS A 1022 -4.90 1.54 38.60
CA HIS A 1022 -5.99 1.08 39.49
C HIS A 1022 -6.03 1.73 40.88
N SER A 1023 -7.15 2.13 41.49
CA SER A 1023 -8.58 1.87 41.37
C SER A 1023 -9.29 2.87 42.29
N GLU A 1024 -10.51 3.32 41.99
CA GLU A 1024 -11.49 3.63 43.03
C GLU A 1024 -12.91 3.62 42.43
N GLY A 1025 -13.68 2.62 42.87
CA GLY A 1025 -15.13 2.63 42.78
C GLY A 1025 -15.66 3.34 44.02
N GLU A 1026 -16.59 4.27 43.82
CA GLU A 1026 -17.30 4.94 44.90
C GLU A 1026 -18.46 4.05 45.37
N ASP A 1027 -18.32 3.50 46.57
CA ASP A 1027 -19.45 3.18 47.44
C ASP A 1027 -19.74 4.42 48.30
N ILE A 1028 -20.87 5.09 48.06
CA ILE A 1028 -21.47 6.02 49.03
C ILE A 1028 -22.80 5.42 49.49
N ASN A 1029 -22.79 5.01 50.75
CA ASN A 1029 -23.96 4.55 51.49
C ASN A 1029 -24.95 5.68 51.76
N ASN A 1030 -26.22 5.27 51.76
CA ASN A 1030 -27.40 6.00 52.20
C ASN A 1030 -27.23 6.67 53.57
N ASN A 1031 -27.73 7.90 53.68
CA ASN A 1031 -28.24 8.46 54.93
C ASN A 1031 -29.78 8.49 54.84
N ASP A 1032 -30.42 7.59 55.60
CA ASP A 1032 -31.68 7.86 56.32
C ASP A 1032 -31.38 8.98 57.34
N GLU A 1033 -32.25 9.89 57.79
CA GLU A 1033 -33.71 10.06 57.71
C GLU A 1033 -34.06 11.48 58.26
N THR A 1034 -35.26 11.96 57.94
CA THR A 1034 -36.11 12.93 58.70
C THR A 1034 -35.63 14.37 58.98
N ASP A 1035 -36.14 15.35 58.23
CA ASP A 1035 -37.28 16.25 58.59
C ASP A 1035 -37.60 17.24 57.46
#